data_AF-A0A967ELT4-F1
#
_entry.id   AF-A0A967ELT4-F1
#
_cell.length_a   1.000
_cell.length_b   1.000
_cell.length_c   1.000
_cell.angle_alpha   90.00
_cell.angle_beta   90.00
_cell.angle_gamma   90.00
#
_symmetry.space_group_name_H-M   'P 1'
#
loop_
_entity.id
_entity.type
_entity.pdbx_description
1 polymer ?
#
loop_
_entity_poly.entity_id
_entity_poly.type
_entity_poly.pdbx_seq_one_letter_code
_entity_poly.pdbx_strand_id
1 'polypeptide(L)'
;MNKKSFQLVFWIMVLGFIINIQSEINAQSPLIRPPYLQSVTQDSVYVMWGDTNTEGELFWGDTLGIYTDSVSSVVFATFDEKDNNTDQVHSATITGLTAGQKVYYYIKSGNYTEGYNDSTYYAIAAPDSDAAFHFAVYGDSRNAFLSGDVTNHKNVIATMITHNPDLVLHSGDIAREGYLYEFNDEFFKVVQGLSKNTPFCPTIGNHELDNGGYLNPGVFSPTVYEDDIKQYRDVYGLPTNNPEGVEDYYSFDYGMVHFVSLNTEWITGNYKDGARATTMKTWLEADLVSTNKPWKVVFFHIPYHWTAVDNAWRTVFENNDVDLVMTGHTHNYHPHLRNGVTYLTTGGGGSPLNGVNVNIWSDYYINGAFSDYHFIDIDVTTDKLQLNVYDDTNYLRHWIEIDADGTVKYPQLVTIDDFETYTTTEDLQAVWDSTYIPSEFEDLGATFESSLAAGGDANTGNVMRLDFSFPAGSAGAWAAVGRTGSWNWSTHKGIKFWIRDSTTDNSDQFCQIRIIEAEGGDQWVASIPLSGLDTAGEYGVVHFNNFEWYAVGDPTSQFANNVLDLDNITAFYIGAAASSEVATENSSSTLWIDDITAITEFTFATQLDDNFDVYENSNELLLKWDKGPWWWNDNADGEPPTMNMSVNLDVDGGVNGSKAMSINYSYNSGVKGPQCIIGHEPALENRTDMTDYKGIKIWMKKLSVTGDEPYFTIRLLEDPAGGEEKWLATKSLSEVGSEGGYVYFDFDDDFVEYKTNSGRAMDRTDIKR
;
A
#
# COMPACT_ATOMS: atom_id res chain seq x y z
N MET A 1 63.10 -18.02 41.53
CA MET A 1 61.90 -17.16 41.35
C MET A 1 60.72 -17.86 42.01
N ASN A 2 60.01 -17.15 42.89
CA ASN A 2 59.05 -17.76 43.82
C ASN A 2 57.66 -17.89 43.15
N LYS A 3 56.88 -18.93 43.46
CA LYS A 3 55.55 -19.21 42.84
C LYS A 3 54.59 -18.01 42.85
N LYS A 4 54.71 -17.12 43.85
CA LYS A 4 53.93 -15.88 43.97
C LYS A 4 54.24 -14.86 42.86
N SER A 5 55.47 -14.82 42.35
CA SER A 5 55.87 -13.92 41.26
C SER A 5 55.27 -14.34 39.92
N PHE A 6 55.10 -15.65 39.69
CA PHE A 6 54.48 -16.17 38.46
C PHE A 6 52.96 -15.94 38.43
N GLN A 7 52.28 -16.11 39.56
CA GLN A 7 50.86 -15.78 39.67
C GLN A 7 50.61 -14.28 39.48
N LEU A 8 51.45 -13.41 40.04
CA LEU A 8 51.30 -11.97 39.87
C LEU A 8 51.48 -11.53 38.40
N VAL A 9 52.47 -12.09 37.70
CA VAL A 9 52.70 -11.82 36.27
C VAL A 9 51.56 -12.37 35.40
N PHE A 10 51.04 -13.56 35.74
CA PHE A 10 49.88 -14.14 35.05
C PHE A 10 48.61 -13.30 35.26
N TRP A 11 48.34 -12.84 36.48
CA TRP A 11 47.20 -11.96 36.77
C TRP A 11 47.34 -10.56 36.16
N ILE A 12 48.56 -10.02 36.04
CA ILE A 12 48.80 -8.74 35.35
C ILE A 12 48.59 -8.90 33.84
N MET A 13 49.00 -10.01 33.23
CA MET A 13 48.72 -10.29 31.81
C MET A 13 47.23 -10.52 31.56
N VAL A 14 46.54 -11.24 32.44
CA VAL A 14 45.09 -11.45 32.35
C VAL A 14 44.30 -10.16 32.59
N LEU A 15 44.70 -9.32 33.55
CA LEU A 15 44.09 -7.98 33.72
C LEU A 15 44.39 -7.08 32.52
N GLY A 16 45.60 -7.10 31.95
CA GLY A 16 45.93 -6.35 30.74
C GLY A 16 45.09 -6.78 29.54
N PHE A 17 44.81 -8.09 29.42
CA PHE A 17 43.93 -8.65 28.39
C PHE A 17 42.46 -8.27 28.62
N ILE A 18 41.97 -8.32 29.86
CA ILE A 18 40.59 -7.94 30.22
C ILE A 18 40.36 -6.42 30.08
N ILE A 19 41.36 -5.59 30.39
CA ILE A 19 41.29 -4.13 30.23
C ILE A 19 41.30 -3.75 28.74
N ASN A 20 42.07 -4.45 27.88
CA ASN A 20 42.03 -4.24 26.43
C ASN A 20 40.66 -4.61 25.84
N ILE A 21 40.07 -5.73 26.29
CA ILE A 21 38.72 -6.16 25.89
C ILE A 21 37.66 -5.16 26.38
N GLN A 22 37.80 -4.59 27.59
CA GLN A 22 36.88 -3.56 28.08
C GLN A 22 37.03 -2.19 27.38
N SER A 23 38.21 -1.85 26.86
CA SER A 23 38.38 -0.64 26.04
C SER A 23 37.83 -0.82 24.62
N GLU A 24 37.79 -2.04 24.09
CA GLU A 24 37.13 -2.36 22.81
C GLU A 24 35.60 -2.32 22.90
N ILE A 25 35.01 -2.48 24.10
CA ILE A 25 33.55 -2.49 24.31
C ILE A 25 32.94 -1.07 24.43
N ASN A 26 33.75 0.00 24.47
CA ASN A 26 33.26 1.37 24.67
C ASN A 26 33.72 2.40 23.62
N ALA A 27 34.27 1.97 22.48
CA ALA A 27 34.46 2.89 21.36
C ALA A 27 33.09 3.15 20.70
N GLN A 28 32.61 4.39 20.80
CA GLN A 28 31.47 4.82 20.00
C GLN A 28 31.79 4.58 18.53
N SER A 29 30.86 3.97 17.78
CA SER A 29 31.06 3.69 16.36
C SER A 29 31.42 4.98 15.61
N PRO A 30 32.51 4.99 14.83
CA PRO A 30 32.86 6.14 14.00
C PRO A 30 31.99 6.23 12.73
N LEU A 31 31.18 5.20 12.45
CA LEU A 31 30.39 5.09 11.23
C LEU A 31 29.24 6.11 11.23
N ILE A 32 29.12 6.78 10.09
CA ILE A 32 28.05 7.70 9.73
C ILE A 32 27.11 7.00 8.74
N ARG A 33 27.68 6.36 7.70
CA ARG A 33 26.97 5.49 6.76
C ARG A 33 27.53 4.07 6.88
N PRO A 34 26.74 3.09 7.34
CA PRO A 34 27.13 1.67 7.32
C PRO A 34 27.51 1.22 5.91
N PRO A 35 28.27 0.13 5.73
CA PRO A 35 28.63 -0.37 4.40
C PRO A 35 27.43 -0.56 3.47
N TYR A 36 27.56 -0.10 2.23
CA TYR A 36 26.57 -0.26 1.17
C TYR A 36 27.21 -0.64 -0.16
N LEU A 37 26.48 -1.41 -0.97
CA LEU A 37 26.95 -1.95 -2.24
C LEU A 37 26.53 -1.06 -3.42
N GLN A 38 27.43 -0.90 -4.39
CA GLN A 38 27.30 -0.07 -5.59
C GLN A 38 27.99 -0.77 -6.77
N SER A 39 27.74 -0.30 -8.00
CA SER A 39 28.43 -0.71 -9.24
C SER A 39 28.85 -2.19 -9.30
N VAL A 40 27.87 -3.10 -9.18
CA VAL A 40 28.09 -4.55 -9.17
C VAL A 40 28.23 -5.06 -10.61
N THR A 41 29.31 -5.80 -10.88
CA THR A 41 29.58 -6.47 -12.16
C THR A 41 29.70 -7.98 -11.94
N GLN A 42 29.87 -8.75 -13.02
CA GLN A 42 30.09 -10.20 -12.93
C GLN A 42 31.45 -10.58 -12.29
N ASP A 43 32.36 -9.62 -12.12
CA ASP A 43 33.71 -9.84 -11.62
C ASP A 43 34.11 -8.92 -10.45
N SER A 44 33.23 -8.01 -10.04
CA SER A 44 33.52 -7.04 -8.99
C SER A 44 32.28 -6.51 -8.27
N VAL A 45 32.50 -6.03 -7.05
CA VAL A 45 31.49 -5.34 -6.23
C VAL A 45 32.16 -4.12 -5.63
N TYR A 46 31.55 -2.93 -5.81
CA TYR A 46 32.01 -1.70 -5.18
C TYR A 46 31.33 -1.53 -3.83
N VAL A 47 32.13 -1.39 -2.77
CA VAL A 47 31.65 -1.24 -1.39
C VAL A 47 32.03 0.16 -0.91
N MET A 48 31.05 0.90 -0.42
CA MET A 48 31.23 2.23 0.12
C MET A 48 30.76 2.30 1.57
N TRP A 49 31.33 3.21 2.35
CA TRP A 49 30.87 3.55 3.71
C TRP A 49 31.28 4.98 4.06
N GLY A 50 30.64 5.56 5.08
CA GLY A 50 30.95 6.90 5.57
C GLY A 50 31.33 6.85 7.04
N ASP A 51 32.43 7.50 7.43
CA ASP A 51 32.85 7.57 8.82
C ASP A 51 33.74 8.80 9.13
N THR A 52 34.35 8.86 10.31
CA THR A 52 35.20 9.99 10.76
C THR A 52 36.71 9.75 10.67
N ASN A 53 37.13 8.54 10.28
CA ASN A 53 38.53 8.16 10.15
C ASN A 53 39.06 8.38 8.73
N THR A 54 40.31 8.78 8.60
CA THR A 54 40.93 9.03 7.28
C THR A 54 41.52 7.79 6.62
N GLU A 55 41.37 6.62 7.24
CA GLU A 55 41.92 5.34 6.77
C GLU A 55 40.90 4.23 6.99
N GLY A 56 40.75 3.37 5.99
CA GLY A 56 39.86 2.22 6.04
C GLY A 56 40.40 1.06 5.21
N GLU A 57 39.99 -0.15 5.57
CA GLU A 57 40.36 -1.37 4.86
C GLU A 57 39.18 -2.34 4.85
N LEU A 58 38.87 -2.89 3.68
CA LEU A 58 37.86 -3.93 3.51
C LEU A 58 38.55 -5.28 3.43
N PHE A 59 38.02 -6.27 4.13
CA PHE A 59 38.48 -7.66 4.12
C PHE A 59 37.36 -8.55 3.61
N TRP A 60 37.69 -9.56 2.81
CA TRP A 60 36.67 -10.45 2.22
C TRP A 60 37.19 -11.88 2.01
N GLY A 61 36.24 -12.81 1.85
CA GLY A 61 36.52 -14.22 1.57
C GLY A 61 35.25 -15.01 1.23
N ASP A 62 35.41 -16.23 0.71
CA ASP A 62 34.30 -17.10 0.29
C ASP A 62 33.56 -17.78 1.46
N THR A 63 34.19 -17.80 2.63
CA THR A 63 33.72 -18.54 3.81
C THR A 63 33.62 -17.59 4.99
N LEU A 64 32.45 -17.55 5.65
CA LEU A 64 32.21 -16.72 6.84
C LEU A 64 33.29 -16.99 7.91
N GLY A 65 33.92 -15.91 8.40
CA GLY A 65 34.99 -15.97 9.40
C GLY A 65 36.39 -16.28 8.83
N ILE A 66 36.52 -16.51 7.52
CA ILE A 66 37.80 -16.72 6.82
C ILE A 66 37.93 -15.67 5.73
N TYR A 67 38.67 -14.59 6.02
CA TYR A 67 38.89 -13.48 5.10
C TYR A 67 40.31 -13.56 4.56
N THR A 68 40.46 -13.95 3.31
CA THR A 68 41.75 -14.26 2.67
C THR A 68 42.38 -13.05 1.99
N ASP A 69 41.56 -12.05 1.66
CA ASP A 69 41.94 -10.91 0.86
C ASP A 69 41.52 -9.59 1.52
N SER A 70 42.22 -8.51 1.19
CA SER A 70 41.90 -7.17 1.67
C SER A 70 42.22 -6.10 0.63
N VAL A 71 41.58 -4.95 0.78
CA VAL A 71 41.77 -3.77 -0.06
C VAL A 71 41.67 -2.52 0.81
N SER A 72 42.69 -1.67 0.76
CA SER A 72 42.63 -0.34 1.41
C SER A 72 41.64 0.54 0.67
N SER A 73 40.81 1.27 1.43
CA SER A 73 39.83 2.18 0.83
C SER A 73 40.50 3.39 0.19
N VAL A 74 39.94 3.87 -0.92
CA VAL A 74 40.10 5.25 -1.35
C VAL A 74 39.23 6.12 -0.45
N VAL A 75 39.76 7.26 0.01
CA VAL A 75 39.07 8.14 0.96
C VAL A 75 39.05 9.57 0.44
N PHE A 76 37.90 10.23 0.52
CA PHE A 76 37.78 11.66 0.30
C PHE A 76 36.86 12.30 1.35
N ALA A 77 37.03 13.61 1.53
CA ALA A 77 36.31 14.40 2.51
C ALA A 77 35.07 15.03 1.88
N THR A 78 33.94 14.97 2.58
CA THR A 78 32.72 15.71 2.28
C THR A 78 32.27 16.53 3.50
N PHE A 79 31.53 17.60 3.29
CA PHE A 79 31.11 18.52 4.35
C PHE A 79 29.65 18.25 4.69
N ASP A 80 29.38 18.00 5.97
CA ASP A 80 28.03 17.87 6.51
C ASP A 80 27.61 19.23 7.10
N GLU A 81 26.57 19.81 6.49
CA GLU A 81 26.07 21.13 6.82
C GLU A 81 25.39 21.20 8.19
N LYS A 82 24.81 20.08 8.67
CA LYS A 82 24.05 20.02 9.93
C LYS A 82 24.97 20.06 11.13
N ASP A 83 26.04 19.26 11.09
CA ASP A 83 26.98 19.13 12.20
C ASP A 83 28.21 20.05 12.04
N ASN A 84 28.34 20.73 10.89
CA ASN A 84 29.44 21.64 10.58
C ASN A 84 30.81 20.96 10.76
N ASN A 85 30.90 19.72 10.30
CA ASN A 85 32.04 18.81 10.35
C ASN A 85 32.39 18.31 8.95
N THR A 86 33.46 17.54 8.88
CA THR A 86 33.91 16.91 7.66
C THR A 86 33.84 15.40 7.83
N ASP A 87 32.99 14.77 7.03
CA ASP A 87 32.82 13.34 6.97
C ASP A 87 33.81 12.76 5.96
N GLN A 88 34.22 11.51 6.19
CA GLN A 88 35.04 10.74 5.26
C GLN A 88 34.15 9.77 4.51
N VAL A 89 34.28 9.76 3.18
CA VAL A 89 33.67 8.75 2.32
C VAL A 89 34.76 7.79 1.90
N HIS A 90 34.52 6.51 2.17
CA HIS A 90 35.42 5.42 1.83
C HIS A 90 34.83 4.62 0.69
N SER A 91 35.70 4.14 -0.20
CA SER A 91 35.32 3.20 -1.21
C SER A 91 36.39 2.14 -1.46
N ALA A 92 35.95 0.91 -1.70
CA ALA A 92 36.80 -0.24 -1.93
C ALA A 92 36.12 -1.20 -2.90
N THR A 93 36.87 -1.75 -3.86
CA THR A 93 36.33 -2.69 -4.84
C THR A 93 36.82 -4.10 -4.55
N ILE A 94 35.90 -5.03 -4.32
CA ILE A 94 36.18 -6.46 -4.37
C ILE A 94 36.28 -6.84 -5.85
N THR A 95 37.38 -7.48 -6.26
CA THR A 95 37.65 -7.80 -7.68
C THR A 95 38.06 -9.26 -7.85
N GLY A 96 38.00 -9.76 -9.09
CA GLY A 96 38.40 -11.13 -9.42
C GLY A 96 37.34 -12.17 -9.04
N LEU A 97 36.09 -11.74 -8.90
CA LEU A 97 34.96 -12.62 -8.67
C LEU A 97 34.58 -13.35 -9.96
N THR A 98 33.84 -14.45 -9.82
CA THR A 98 33.09 -15.05 -10.92
C THR A 98 31.61 -14.65 -10.84
N ALA A 99 30.88 -14.72 -11.95
CA ALA A 99 29.46 -14.37 -11.99
C ALA A 99 28.67 -15.13 -10.90
N GLY A 100 27.78 -14.42 -10.19
CA GLY A 100 26.99 -14.96 -9.09
C GLY A 100 27.79 -15.40 -7.85
N GLN A 101 29.10 -15.13 -7.78
CA GLN A 101 29.90 -15.53 -6.63
C GLN A 101 29.52 -14.70 -5.40
N LYS A 102 29.10 -15.40 -4.34
CA LYS A 102 28.91 -14.83 -3.02
C LYS A 102 30.23 -14.79 -2.24
N VAL A 103 30.51 -13.65 -1.62
CA VAL A 103 31.63 -13.46 -0.68
C VAL A 103 31.12 -12.78 0.60
N TYR A 104 31.73 -13.10 1.73
CA TYR A 104 31.52 -12.40 2.98
C TYR A 104 32.58 -11.32 3.15
N TYR A 105 32.19 -10.18 3.71
CA TYR A 105 33.13 -9.08 3.92
C TYR A 105 32.93 -8.43 5.29
N TYR A 106 33.95 -7.70 5.73
CA TYR A 106 33.87 -6.77 6.84
C TYR A 106 34.78 -5.57 6.55
N ILE A 107 34.50 -4.43 7.19
CA ILE A 107 35.37 -3.26 7.10
C ILE A 107 36.07 -3.02 8.43
N LYS A 108 37.27 -2.44 8.34
CA LYS A 108 38.01 -1.91 9.46
C LYS A 108 38.24 -0.41 9.25
N SER A 109 37.79 0.40 10.19
CA SER A 109 37.95 1.85 10.18
C SER A 109 38.64 2.28 11.47
N GLY A 110 39.92 2.65 11.37
CA GLY A 110 40.79 2.80 12.53
C GLY A 110 40.86 1.51 13.38
N ASN A 111 40.38 1.56 14.63
CA ASN A 111 40.26 0.40 15.52
C ASN A 111 38.86 -0.22 15.54
N TYR A 112 37.89 0.38 14.85
CA TYR A 112 36.52 -0.12 14.76
C TYR A 112 36.40 -1.16 13.64
N THR A 113 35.50 -2.12 13.81
CA THR A 113 35.25 -3.21 12.85
C THR A 113 33.75 -3.41 12.72
N GLU A 114 33.26 -3.45 11.47
CA GLU A 114 31.85 -3.66 11.14
C GLU A 114 31.70 -4.89 10.24
N GLY A 115 30.76 -5.78 10.58
CA GLY A 115 30.45 -6.99 9.80
C GLY A 115 31.37 -8.21 10.03
N TYR A 116 32.34 -8.14 10.95
CA TYR A 116 33.23 -9.26 11.23
C TYR A 116 32.48 -10.46 11.79
N ASN A 117 32.54 -11.58 11.08
CA ASN A 117 31.84 -12.83 11.39
C ASN A 117 30.30 -12.67 11.51
N ASP A 118 29.74 -11.67 10.83
CA ASP A 118 28.30 -11.46 10.67
C ASP A 118 27.85 -11.99 9.30
N SER A 119 26.95 -12.97 9.29
CA SER A 119 26.47 -13.60 8.05
C SER A 119 25.62 -12.68 7.18
N THR A 120 25.20 -11.52 7.69
CA THR A 120 24.38 -10.53 6.95
C THR A 120 25.22 -9.56 6.13
N TYR A 121 26.54 -9.54 6.32
CA TYR A 121 27.49 -8.79 5.49
C TYR A 121 28.10 -9.70 4.43
N TYR A 122 27.50 -9.68 3.26
CA TYR A 122 27.97 -10.39 2.09
C TYR A 122 27.73 -9.56 0.84
N ALA A 123 28.48 -9.85 -0.21
CA ALA A 123 28.24 -9.32 -1.53
C ALA A 123 28.13 -10.46 -2.53
N ILE A 124 27.33 -10.27 -3.58
CA ILE A 124 27.17 -11.22 -4.67
C ILE A 124 27.54 -10.49 -5.95
N ALA A 125 28.48 -11.03 -6.73
CA ALA A 125 28.75 -10.53 -8.08
C ALA A 125 27.51 -10.70 -8.97
N ALA A 126 27.33 -9.84 -9.96
CA ALA A 126 26.19 -9.93 -10.88
C ALA A 126 26.11 -11.35 -11.48
N PRO A 127 24.90 -11.90 -11.66
CA PRO A 127 24.74 -13.27 -12.12
C PRO A 127 25.13 -13.42 -13.59
N ASP A 128 25.18 -14.66 -14.08
CA ASP A 128 25.41 -14.95 -15.50
C ASP A 128 24.35 -14.26 -16.39
N SER A 129 24.70 -13.99 -17.65
CA SER A 129 23.85 -13.18 -18.54
C SER A 129 22.49 -13.82 -18.90
N ASP A 130 22.30 -15.10 -18.58
CA ASP A 130 21.08 -15.89 -18.79
C ASP A 130 20.45 -16.37 -17.48
N ALA A 131 21.01 -16.00 -16.32
CA ALA A 131 20.51 -16.42 -15.02
C ALA A 131 19.33 -15.55 -14.57
N ALA A 132 18.31 -16.22 -14.02
CA ALA A 132 17.19 -15.56 -13.36
C ALA A 132 17.65 -14.88 -12.06
N PHE A 133 17.04 -13.74 -11.76
CA PHE A 133 17.23 -12.95 -10.55
C PHE A 133 15.96 -12.14 -10.31
N HIS A 134 15.85 -11.50 -9.16
CA HIS A 134 14.75 -10.57 -8.91
C HIS A 134 15.26 -9.26 -8.29
N PHE A 135 14.59 -8.15 -8.62
CA PHE A 135 14.97 -6.83 -8.15
C PHE A 135 13.75 -6.03 -7.69
N ALA A 136 13.98 -5.12 -6.74
CA ALA A 136 12.94 -4.24 -6.23
C ALA A 136 13.08 -2.81 -6.79
N VAL A 137 11.97 -2.09 -6.86
CA VAL A 137 11.92 -0.69 -7.30
C VAL A 137 10.98 0.12 -6.41
N TYR A 138 11.43 1.31 -6.03
CA TYR A 138 10.61 2.30 -5.33
C TYR A 138 11.21 3.71 -5.54
N GLY A 139 10.53 4.77 -5.13
CA GLY A 139 11.05 6.13 -5.25
C GLY A 139 10.37 7.11 -4.31
N ASP A 140 10.88 8.34 -4.26
CA ASP A 140 10.30 9.42 -3.46
C ASP A 140 10.28 9.06 -1.96
N SER A 141 11.38 8.50 -1.47
CA SER A 141 11.51 7.99 -0.10
C SER A 141 11.78 9.07 0.94
N ARG A 142 12.12 10.28 0.50
CA ARG A 142 12.37 11.42 1.40
C ARG A 142 11.18 11.67 2.33
N ASN A 143 11.43 12.33 3.44
CA ASN A 143 10.34 12.93 4.21
C ASN A 143 9.88 14.25 3.57
N ALA A 144 8.68 14.73 3.93
CA ALA A 144 8.17 16.02 3.44
C ALA A 144 8.28 17.18 4.43
N PHE A 145 8.73 16.91 5.65
CA PHE A 145 8.70 17.90 6.72
C PHE A 145 10.07 17.97 7.41
N LEU A 146 10.38 19.14 7.97
CA LEU A 146 11.54 19.35 8.87
C LEU A 146 11.48 18.48 10.16
N SER A 147 10.50 17.56 10.26
CA SER A 147 10.36 16.62 11.37
C SER A 147 11.43 15.53 11.35
N GLY A 148 12.02 15.22 10.18
CA GLY A 148 12.93 14.08 10.04
C GLY A 148 12.20 12.73 10.12
N ASP A 149 10.87 12.71 9.99
CA ASP A 149 10.07 11.49 10.11
C ASP A 149 10.18 10.65 8.84
N VAL A 150 10.71 9.44 9.00
CA VAL A 150 10.97 8.47 7.93
C VAL A 150 10.22 7.16 8.18
N THR A 151 9.13 7.19 8.94
CA THR A 151 8.41 5.98 9.36
C THR A 151 7.83 5.22 8.16
N ASN A 152 7.18 5.90 7.22
CA ASN A 152 6.72 5.30 5.96
C ASN A 152 7.84 4.61 5.17
N HIS A 153 8.98 5.30 4.98
CA HIS A 153 10.14 4.72 4.28
C HIS A 153 10.68 3.50 5.03
N LYS A 154 10.73 3.53 6.36
CA LYS A 154 11.10 2.36 7.18
C LYS A 154 10.15 1.19 6.99
N ASN A 155 8.84 1.42 6.89
CA ASN A 155 7.86 0.36 6.68
C ASN A 155 8.05 -0.28 5.30
N VAL A 156 8.19 0.53 4.25
CA VAL A 156 8.48 0.05 2.88
C VAL A 156 9.76 -0.80 2.86
N ILE A 157 10.84 -0.33 3.48
CA ILE A 157 12.10 -1.08 3.54
C ILE A 157 11.99 -2.34 4.41
N ALA A 158 11.29 -2.29 5.54
CA ALA A 158 11.08 -3.45 6.40
C ALA A 158 10.35 -4.56 5.64
N THR A 159 9.34 -4.20 4.85
CA THR A 159 8.62 -5.13 3.99
C THR A 159 9.51 -5.63 2.85
N MET A 160 10.20 -4.75 2.12
CA MET A 160 11.12 -5.12 1.03
C MET A 160 12.22 -6.09 1.49
N ILE A 161 12.75 -5.96 2.70
CA ILE A 161 13.73 -6.89 3.29
C ILE A 161 13.18 -8.33 3.31
N THR A 162 11.86 -8.52 3.49
CA THR A 162 11.24 -9.86 3.51
C THR A 162 11.19 -10.52 2.14
N HIS A 163 11.29 -9.73 1.05
CA HIS A 163 11.37 -10.21 -0.34
C HIS A 163 12.79 -10.50 -0.79
N ASN A 164 13.81 -10.06 -0.03
CA ASN A 164 15.23 -10.36 -0.26
C ASN A 164 15.66 -10.12 -1.73
N PRO A 165 15.50 -8.90 -2.28
CA PRO A 165 15.87 -8.60 -3.67
C PRO A 165 17.38 -8.72 -3.91
N ASP A 166 17.79 -9.06 -5.13
CA ASP A 166 19.21 -9.11 -5.54
C ASP A 166 19.78 -7.73 -5.92
N LEU A 167 18.89 -6.77 -6.18
CA LEU A 167 19.16 -5.39 -6.61
C LEU A 167 17.98 -4.50 -6.24
N VAL A 168 18.22 -3.23 -5.92
CA VAL A 168 17.18 -2.21 -5.72
C VAL A 168 17.42 -1.02 -6.66
N LEU A 169 16.39 -0.60 -7.40
CA LEU A 169 16.39 0.65 -8.14
C LEU A 169 15.64 1.73 -7.35
N HIS A 170 16.14 2.96 -7.35
CA HIS A 170 15.47 4.10 -6.73
C HIS A 170 15.14 5.18 -7.76
N SER A 171 13.86 5.53 -7.95
CA SER A 171 13.44 6.51 -8.97
C SER A 171 13.56 7.98 -8.55
N GLY A 172 14.57 8.33 -7.76
CA GLY A 172 14.87 9.71 -7.33
C GLY A 172 14.06 10.21 -6.13
N ASP A 173 14.35 11.45 -5.69
CA ASP A 173 13.81 12.08 -4.48
C ASP A 173 14.11 11.27 -3.20
N ILE A 174 15.41 11.05 -3.00
CA ILE A 174 16.02 10.36 -1.87
C ILE A 174 16.18 11.32 -0.69
N ALA A 175 16.74 12.49 -0.97
CA ALA A 175 16.91 13.58 -0.03
C ALA A 175 15.77 14.61 -0.20
N ARG A 176 15.54 15.45 0.80
CA ARG A 176 14.48 16.49 0.75
C ARG A 176 14.99 17.79 0.14
N GLU A 177 16.21 18.16 0.46
CA GLU A 177 16.87 19.40 0.03
C GLU A 177 18.30 19.13 -0.50
N GLY A 178 18.64 17.87 -0.74
CA GLY A 178 19.96 17.47 -1.26
C GLY A 178 21.09 17.62 -0.25
N TYR A 179 20.80 17.85 1.03
CA TYR A 179 21.82 17.98 2.07
C TYR A 179 22.43 16.62 2.44
N LEU A 180 23.72 16.61 2.78
CA LEU A 180 24.43 15.36 3.09
C LEU A 180 23.81 14.60 4.28
N TYR A 181 23.37 15.33 5.31
CA TYR A 181 22.77 14.73 6.49
C TYR A 181 21.45 13.99 6.18
N GLU A 182 20.72 14.39 5.13
CA GLU A 182 19.47 13.73 4.74
C GLU A 182 19.77 12.35 4.15
N PHE A 183 20.79 12.26 3.29
CA PHE A 183 21.31 10.96 2.84
C PHE A 183 21.76 10.12 4.03
N ASN A 184 22.49 10.69 4.98
CA ASN A 184 23.03 9.96 6.14
C ASN A 184 21.94 9.43 7.08
N ASP A 185 21.17 10.36 7.64
CA ASP A 185 20.27 10.12 8.77
C ASP A 185 18.91 9.61 8.34
N GLU A 186 18.45 10.03 7.16
CA GLU A 186 17.08 9.78 6.69
C GLU A 186 17.04 8.62 5.69
N PHE A 187 18.05 8.46 4.83
CA PHE A 187 18.09 7.36 3.85
C PHE A 187 18.97 6.18 4.28
N PHE A 188 20.31 6.35 4.36
CA PHE A 188 21.25 5.24 4.59
C PHE A 188 21.04 4.55 5.92
N LYS A 189 20.62 5.29 6.94
CA LYS A 189 20.23 4.72 8.24
C LYS A 189 18.98 3.84 8.17
N VAL A 190 18.05 4.14 7.26
CA VAL A 190 16.83 3.34 7.05
C VAL A 190 17.17 2.09 6.25
N VAL A 191 17.93 2.22 5.16
CA VAL A 191 18.24 1.10 4.26
C VAL A 191 19.35 0.17 4.75
N GLN A 192 20.06 0.47 5.84
CA GLN A 192 21.23 -0.29 6.32
C GLN A 192 21.01 -1.80 6.49
N GLY A 193 19.77 -2.24 6.75
CA GLY A 193 19.43 -3.66 6.86
C GLY A 193 19.59 -4.41 5.53
N LEU A 194 19.40 -3.69 4.42
CA LEU A 194 19.41 -4.18 3.05
C LEU A 194 20.68 -3.77 2.30
N SER A 195 21.11 -2.51 2.41
CA SER A 195 22.20 -1.95 1.61
C SER A 195 23.57 -2.62 1.82
N LYS A 196 23.79 -3.23 2.99
CA LYS A 196 25.01 -4.02 3.28
C LYS A 196 25.17 -5.28 2.45
N ASN A 197 24.11 -5.77 1.81
CA ASN A 197 24.16 -6.98 1.00
C ASN A 197 23.39 -6.93 -0.32
N THR A 198 22.64 -5.85 -0.55
CA THR A 198 21.87 -5.61 -1.76
C THR A 198 22.28 -4.26 -2.35
N PRO A 199 22.73 -4.21 -3.62
CA PRO A 199 23.10 -2.96 -4.27
C PRO A 199 21.89 -2.06 -4.54
N PHE A 200 22.09 -0.75 -4.37
CA PHE A 200 21.11 0.28 -4.70
C PHE A 200 21.58 1.08 -5.92
N CYS A 201 20.71 1.25 -6.91
CA CYS A 201 20.97 2.03 -8.13
C CYS A 201 19.93 3.16 -8.25
N PRO A 202 20.25 4.37 -7.77
CA PRO A 202 19.36 5.51 -7.83
C PRO A 202 19.46 6.29 -9.14
N THR A 203 18.40 7.05 -9.45
CA THR A 203 18.43 8.18 -10.38
C THR A 203 18.30 9.50 -9.61
N ILE A 204 18.66 10.60 -10.25
CA ILE A 204 18.49 11.96 -9.71
C ILE A 204 17.03 12.38 -9.85
N GLY A 205 16.43 12.86 -8.75
CA GLY A 205 15.17 13.61 -8.71
C GLY A 205 15.36 15.10 -8.45
N ASN A 206 14.26 15.85 -8.39
CA ASN A 206 14.35 17.30 -8.25
C ASN A 206 14.76 17.74 -6.85
N HIS A 207 14.53 16.91 -5.82
CA HIS A 207 14.93 17.22 -4.45
C HIS A 207 16.42 16.98 -4.17
N GLU A 208 17.11 16.16 -4.96
CA GLU A 208 18.57 16.05 -4.90
C GLU A 208 19.28 17.38 -5.23
N LEU A 209 18.55 18.34 -5.82
CA LEU A 209 19.05 19.65 -6.26
C LEU A 209 18.41 20.83 -5.49
N ASP A 210 17.59 20.59 -4.47
CA ASP A 210 16.79 21.61 -3.77
C ASP A 210 17.48 22.16 -2.51
N ASN A 211 18.61 22.83 -2.68
CA ASN A 211 19.44 23.33 -1.57
C ASN A 211 18.81 24.55 -0.84
N GLY A 212 17.78 24.31 -0.03
CA GLY A 212 17.22 25.25 0.94
C GLY A 212 15.83 25.82 0.64
N GLY A 213 15.06 25.18 -0.27
CA GLY A 213 13.71 25.61 -0.65
C GLY A 213 12.68 25.58 0.49
N TYR A 214 12.80 24.66 1.46
CA TYR A 214 11.88 24.53 2.59
C TYR A 214 12.28 25.39 3.78
N LEU A 215 13.57 25.50 4.08
CA LEU A 215 14.07 26.33 5.19
C LEU A 215 13.93 27.84 4.92
N ASN A 216 13.86 28.25 3.65
CA ASN A 216 13.59 29.62 3.25
C ASN A 216 12.52 29.69 2.15
N PRO A 217 11.22 29.56 2.51
CA PRO A 217 10.13 29.66 1.55
C PRO A 217 10.17 31.02 0.83
N GLY A 218 10.42 31.01 -0.48
CA GLY A 218 10.58 32.22 -1.30
C GLY A 218 12.04 32.58 -1.66
N VAL A 219 13.01 31.80 -1.21
CA VAL A 219 14.41 31.83 -1.67
C VAL A 219 14.74 30.48 -2.34
N PHE A 220 13.91 30.04 -3.29
CA PHE A 220 14.35 29.05 -4.27
C PHE A 220 15.36 29.78 -5.17
N SER A 221 16.63 29.67 -4.84
CA SER A 221 17.71 30.27 -5.63
C SER A 221 18.58 29.13 -6.14
N PRO A 222 18.18 28.43 -7.23
CA PRO A 222 19.07 27.49 -7.89
C PRO A 222 20.40 28.21 -8.12
N THR A 223 21.46 27.73 -7.49
CA THR A 223 22.73 28.46 -7.50
C THR A 223 23.50 28.05 -8.74
N VAL A 224 24.07 26.85 -8.71
CA VAL A 224 24.86 26.21 -9.75
C VAL A 224 24.59 24.71 -9.63
N TYR A 225 24.14 24.07 -10.71
CA TYR A 225 23.84 22.64 -10.75
C TYR A 225 24.97 21.78 -10.15
N GLU A 226 26.23 22.11 -10.47
CA GLU A 226 27.40 21.35 -10.00
C GLU A 226 27.63 21.46 -8.48
N ASP A 227 27.18 22.55 -7.85
CA ASP A 227 27.28 22.71 -6.39
C ASP A 227 26.15 21.94 -5.70
N ASP A 228 24.93 21.99 -6.24
CA ASP A 228 23.76 21.36 -5.62
C ASP A 228 23.76 19.83 -5.78
N ILE A 229 24.23 19.29 -6.91
CA ILE A 229 24.30 17.82 -7.11
C ILE A 229 25.46 17.15 -6.37
N LYS A 230 26.37 17.95 -5.79
CA LYS A 230 27.63 17.44 -5.25
C LYS A 230 27.42 16.37 -4.18
N GLN A 231 26.46 16.57 -3.28
CA GLN A 231 26.24 15.63 -2.17
C GLN A 231 25.73 14.27 -2.65
N TYR A 232 24.88 14.24 -3.68
CA TYR A 232 24.47 13.00 -4.33
C TYR A 232 25.68 12.23 -4.91
N ARG A 233 26.55 12.92 -5.66
CA ARG A 233 27.77 12.33 -6.24
C ARG A 233 28.81 11.92 -5.19
N ASP A 234 28.78 12.52 -4.00
CA ASP A 234 29.69 12.16 -2.91
C ASP A 234 29.27 10.87 -2.19
N VAL A 235 27.99 10.51 -2.23
CA VAL A 235 27.47 9.32 -1.51
C VAL A 235 27.19 8.13 -2.42
N TYR A 236 27.18 8.31 -3.74
CA TYR A 236 27.00 7.23 -4.69
C TYR A 236 28.27 6.93 -5.48
N GLY A 237 28.28 5.74 -6.08
CA GLY A 237 29.42 5.16 -6.76
C GLY A 237 28.96 4.42 -8.00
N LEU A 238 28.38 5.16 -8.94
CA LEU A 238 27.64 4.67 -10.10
C LEU A 238 28.52 4.66 -11.36
N PRO A 239 28.11 3.97 -12.43
CA PRO A 239 28.85 4.03 -13.68
C PRO A 239 28.93 5.46 -14.24
N THR A 240 30.09 5.79 -14.80
CA THR A 240 30.36 7.08 -15.46
C THR A 240 30.48 6.91 -16.97
N ASN A 241 29.69 5.99 -17.54
CA ASN A 241 29.79 5.52 -18.92
C ASN A 241 29.06 6.42 -19.96
N ASN A 242 28.83 7.68 -19.59
CA ASN A 242 28.29 8.72 -20.47
C ASN A 242 29.39 9.70 -20.95
N PRO A 243 29.13 10.54 -21.97
CA PRO A 243 30.11 11.48 -22.53
C PRO A 243 30.71 12.49 -21.55
N GLU A 244 29.97 12.86 -20.50
CA GLU A 244 30.40 13.79 -19.46
C GLU A 244 31.30 13.12 -18.41
N GLY A 245 31.27 11.80 -18.31
CA GLY A 245 32.08 11.04 -17.35
C GLY A 245 31.66 11.27 -15.89
N VAL A 246 30.36 11.51 -15.66
CA VAL A 246 29.76 11.75 -14.33
C VAL A 246 28.68 10.70 -14.04
N GLU A 247 28.15 10.66 -12.81
CA GLU A 247 27.20 9.62 -12.38
C GLU A 247 25.73 10.01 -12.60
N ASP A 248 25.48 11.16 -13.23
CA ASP A 248 24.16 11.78 -13.29
C ASP A 248 23.15 10.98 -14.14
N TYR A 249 23.65 10.18 -15.07
CA TYR A 249 22.88 9.28 -15.91
C TYR A 249 23.83 8.21 -16.44
N TYR A 250 23.38 6.97 -16.50
CA TYR A 250 24.28 5.84 -16.69
C TYR A 250 23.52 4.59 -17.12
N SER A 251 24.26 3.58 -17.58
CA SER A 251 23.70 2.26 -17.87
C SER A 251 24.57 1.15 -17.26
N PHE A 252 23.97 0.01 -17.00
CA PHE A 252 24.67 -1.18 -16.52
C PHE A 252 23.92 -2.46 -16.88
N ASP A 253 24.65 -3.56 -16.90
CA ASP A 253 24.09 -4.89 -17.09
C ASP A 253 24.03 -5.64 -15.77
N TYR A 254 22.89 -6.26 -15.47
CA TYR A 254 22.77 -7.19 -14.35
C TYR A 254 21.97 -8.41 -14.83
N GLY A 255 22.64 -9.57 -14.86
CA GLY A 255 22.08 -10.77 -15.48
C GLY A 255 21.64 -10.53 -16.93
N MET A 256 20.37 -10.79 -17.21
CA MET A 256 19.74 -10.65 -18.52
C MET A 256 19.12 -9.29 -18.81
N VAL A 257 19.28 -8.31 -17.92
CA VAL A 257 18.69 -6.97 -18.08
C VAL A 257 19.78 -5.95 -18.34
N HIS A 258 19.51 -5.06 -19.30
CA HIS A 258 20.23 -3.81 -19.48
C HIS A 258 19.42 -2.67 -18.83
N PHE A 259 19.98 -2.06 -17.79
CA PHE A 259 19.36 -0.97 -17.04
C PHE A 259 19.93 0.38 -17.46
N VAL A 260 19.07 1.39 -17.56
CA VAL A 260 19.45 2.77 -17.91
C VAL A 260 18.80 3.76 -16.96
N SER A 261 19.61 4.57 -16.27
CA SER A 261 19.19 5.71 -15.44
C SER A 261 19.29 7.00 -16.24
N LEU A 262 18.26 7.86 -16.22
CA LEU A 262 18.28 9.17 -16.89
C LEU A 262 18.02 10.35 -15.95
N ASN A 263 18.66 11.49 -16.24
CA ASN A 263 18.47 12.73 -15.48
C ASN A 263 17.38 13.62 -16.08
N THR A 264 16.19 13.62 -15.49
CA THR A 264 15.08 14.47 -15.95
C THR A 264 15.27 15.96 -15.69
N GLU A 265 16.17 16.34 -14.79
CA GLU A 265 16.33 17.73 -14.37
C GLU A 265 16.89 18.62 -15.48
N TRP A 266 17.67 18.04 -16.40
CA TRP A 266 18.14 18.75 -17.62
C TRP A 266 17.08 18.86 -18.71
N ILE A 267 16.01 18.05 -18.65
CA ILE A 267 14.95 18.04 -19.65
C ILE A 267 13.87 19.05 -19.26
N THR A 268 13.44 19.00 -18.00
CA THR A 268 12.21 19.67 -17.54
C THR A 268 12.22 20.13 -16.09
N GLY A 269 13.23 19.76 -15.31
CA GLY A 269 13.34 20.22 -13.93
C GLY A 269 13.77 21.67 -13.82
N ASN A 270 14.12 22.07 -12.61
CA ASN A 270 14.58 23.44 -12.33
C ASN A 270 15.92 23.79 -13.02
N TYR A 271 16.65 22.77 -13.49
CA TYR A 271 17.98 22.86 -14.10
C TYR A 271 17.99 22.51 -15.59
N LYS A 272 16.93 22.86 -16.32
CA LYS A 272 16.79 22.57 -17.74
C LYS A 272 17.99 23.06 -18.57
N ASP A 273 18.65 22.12 -19.27
CA ASP A 273 19.77 22.36 -20.18
C ASP A 273 19.56 21.56 -21.46
N GLY A 274 19.14 22.24 -22.53
CA GLY A 274 18.87 21.60 -23.81
C GLY A 274 20.09 20.97 -24.49
N ALA A 275 21.31 21.46 -24.21
CA ALA A 275 22.52 20.90 -24.78
C ALA A 275 22.87 19.57 -24.09
N ARG A 276 22.87 19.56 -22.74
CA ARG A 276 23.06 18.32 -21.96
C ARG A 276 21.96 17.30 -22.24
N ALA A 277 20.70 17.73 -22.32
CA ALA A 277 19.58 16.87 -22.69
C ALA A 277 19.76 16.26 -24.09
N THR A 278 20.28 17.02 -25.07
CA THR A 278 20.56 16.49 -26.42
C THR A 278 21.72 15.49 -26.40
N THR A 279 22.78 15.76 -25.63
CA THR A 279 23.91 14.82 -25.45
C THR A 279 23.43 13.52 -24.82
N MET A 280 22.70 13.60 -23.71
CA MET A 280 22.13 12.45 -23.02
C MET A 280 21.20 11.63 -23.92
N LYS A 281 20.33 12.29 -24.70
CA LYS A 281 19.45 11.59 -25.67
C LYS A 281 20.24 10.84 -26.74
N THR A 282 21.28 11.48 -27.29
CA THR A 282 22.13 10.86 -28.33
C THR A 282 22.90 9.68 -27.76
N TRP A 283 23.38 9.79 -26.52
CA TRP A 283 24.00 8.70 -25.79
C TRP A 283 23.03 7.54 -25.56
N LEU A 284 21.82 7.81 -25.07
CA LEU A 284 20.77 6.82 -24.83
C LEU A 284 20.43 6.02 -26.10
N GLU A 285 20.25 6.71 -27.23
CA GLU A 285 20.01 6.05 -28.52
C GLU A 285 21.16 5.11 -28.91
N ALA A 286 22.41 5.50 -28.66
CA ALA A 286 23.57 4.66 -28.95
C ALA A 286 23.72 3.48 -27.96
N ASP A 287 23.42 3.72 -26.69
CA ASP A 287 23.49 2.75 -25.59
C ASP A 287 22.48 1.61 -25.80
N LEU A 288 21.20 1.95 -26.03
CA LEU A 288 20.13 0.97 -26.28
C LEU A 288 20.31 0.14 -27.55
N VAL A 289 21.01 0.68 -28.56
CA VAL A 289 21.37 -0.04 -29.81
C VAL A 289 22.59 -0.95 -29.61
N SER A 290 23.46 -0.62 -28.65
CA SER A 290 24.70 -1.37 -28.41
C SER A 290 24.49 -2.68 -27.64
N THR A 291 23.37 -2.78 -26.90
CA THR A 291 23.04 -3.97 -26.11
C THR A 291 22.14 -4.95 -26.87
N ASN A 292 22.32 -6.23 -26.57
CA ASN A 292 21.46 -7.34 -27.02
C ASN A 292 20.89 -8.14 -25.84
N LYS A 293 20.87 -7.55 -24.64
CA LYS A 293 20.24 -8.17 -23.47
C LYS A 293 18.75 -8.41 -23.76
N PRO A 294 18.19 -9.54 -23.28
CA PRO A 294 16.77 -9.86 -23.48
C PRO A 294 15.82 -8.77 -23.03
N TRP A 295 16.13 -8.11 -21.91
CA TRP A 295 15.28 -7.08 -21.32
C TRP A 295 16.00 -5.75 -21.25
N LYS A 296 15.29 -4.67 -21.57
CA LYS A 296 15.76 -3.29 -21.44
C LYS A 296 14.83 -2.52 -20.51
N VAL A 297 15.42 -2.01 -19.43
CA VAL A 297 14.70 -1.31 -18.37
C VAL A 297 15.27 0.09 -18.23
N VAL A 298 14.42 1.10 -18.37
CA VAL A 298 14.80 2.51 -18.20
C VAL A 298 14.14 3.07 -16.95
N PHE A 299 14.87 3.79 -16.12
CA PHE A 299 14.32 4.44 -14.94
C PHE A 299 14.82 5.87 -14.79
N PHE A 300 13.95 6.77 -14.33
CA PHE A 300 14.24 8.19 -14.14
C PHE A 300 13.19 8.85 -13.26
N HIS A 301 13.39 10.08 -12.80
CA HIS A 301 12.51 10.65 -11.79
C HIS A 301 11.17 11.17 -12.32
N ILE A 302 11.15 12.25 -13.11
CA ILE A 302 9.91 12.91 -13.53
C ILE A 302 9.16 12.08 -14.60
N PRO A 303 7.89 11.70 -14.38
CA PRO A 303 7.13 10.86 -15.28
C PRO A 303 6.98 11.42 -16.69
N TYR A 304 6.96 10.49 -17.63
CA TYR A 304 6.80 10.74 -19.06
C TYR A 304 5.44 11.36 -19.46
N HIS A 305 4.42 11.26 -18.59
CA HIS A 305 3.08 11.80 -18.81
C HIS A 305 2.93 13.26 -18.35
N TRP A 306 3.90 13.78 -17.60
CA TRP A 306 4.03 15.22 -17.44
C TRP A 306 4.50 15.84 -18.77
N THR A 307 4.08 17.07 -19.08
CA THR A 307 4.31 17.81 -20.35
C THR A 307 5.77 18.11 -20.70
N ALA A 308 6.68 17.38 -20.09
CA ALA A 308 7.99 17.72 -19.62
C ALA A 308 9.05 16.83 -20.29
N VAL A 309 8.78 15.52 -20.38
CA VAL A 309 9.48 14.56 -21.23
C VAL A 309 8.73 14.49 -22.57
N ASP A 310 9.07 15.39 -23.50
CA ASP A 310 8.43 15.50 -24.82
C ASP A 310 8.32 14.12 -25.52
N ASN A 311 7.35 13.98 -26.42
CA ASN A 311 7.14 12.83 -27.33
C ASN A 311 8.45 12.29 -27.92
N ALA A 312 9.44 13.17 -28.12
CA ALA A 312 10.76 12.84 -28.65
C ALA A 312 11.56 11.83 -27.81
N TRP A 313 11.42 11.79 -26.48
CA TRP A 313 12.13 10.84 -25.60
C TRP A 313 11.41 9.50 -25.54
N ARG A 314 10.08 9.52 -25.43
CA ARG A 314 9.26 8.30 -25.48
C ARG A 314 9.47 7.53 -26.78
N THR A 315 9.57 8.26 -27.90
CA THR A 315 9.90 7.69 -29.21
C THR A 315 11.25 6.95 -29.21
N VAL A 316 12.23 7.36 -28.39
CA VAL A 316 13.49 6.61 -28.26
C VAL A 316 13.24 5.27 -27.60
N PHE A 317 12.48 5.23 -26.50
CA PHE A 317 12.16 3.98 -25.82
C PHE A 317 11.37 3.03 -26.74
N GLU A 318 10.30 3.54 -27.35
CA GLU A 318 9.40 2.79 -28.23
C GLU A 318 10.10 2.25 -29.50
N ASN A 319 11.10 2.96 -30.04
CA ASN A 319 11.82 2.53 -31.24
C ASN A 319 13.02 1.61 -30.96
N ASN A 320 13.41 1.43 -29.69
CA ASN A 320 14.59 0.66 -29.31
C ASN A 320 14.25 -0.54 -28.41
N ASP A 321 13.00 -1.03 -28.50
CA ASP A 321 12.52 -2.23 -27.83
C ASP A 321 12.75 -2.17 -26.32
N VAL A 322 12.43 -1.03 -25.69
CA VAL A 322 12.41 -0.92 -24.22
C VAL A 322 11.15 -1.60 -23.69
N ASP A 323 11.30 -2.51 -22.74
CA ASP A 323 10.18 -3.27 -22.20
C ASP A 323 9.47 -2.52 -21.07
N LEU A 324 10.27 -1.90 -20.21
CA LEU A 324 9.80 -1.30 -18.96
C LEU A 324 10.45 0.06 -18.71
N VAL A 325 9.62 1.06 -18.41
CA VAL A 325 10.03 2.40 -18.00
C VAL A 325 9.45 2.70 -16.63
N MET A 326 10.29 3.09 -15.66
CA MET A 326 9.86 3.32 -14.28
C MET A 326 10.21 4.73 -13.80
N THR A 327 9.27 5.38 -13.14
CA THR A 327 9.38 6.78 -12.72
C THR A 327 8.87 7.04 -11.31
N GLY A 328 9.32 8.14 -10.70
CA GLY A 328 8.87 8.63 -9.39
C GLY A 328 8.05 9.90 -9.49
N HIS A 329 8.35 10.89 -8.65
CA HIS A 329 7.85 12.28 -8.60
C HIS A 329 6.36 12.43 -8.23
N THR A 330 5.50 11.62 -8.85
CA THR A 330 4.10 11.54 -8.46
C THR A 330 4.00 10.46 -7.39
N HIS A 331 3.65 10.85 -6.17
CA HIS A 331 3.66 9.97 -5.02
C HIS A 331 2.45 9.02 -4.97
N ASN A 332 2.33 8.16 -5.99
CA ASN A 332 1.33 7.11 -6.14
C ASN A 332 1.86 6.01 -7.08
N TYR A 333 1.05 4.95 -7.22
CA TYR A 333 1.27 3.91 -8.21
C TYR A 333 0.38 4.14 -9.43
N HIS A 334 0.98 4.13 -10.63
CA HIS A 334 0.23 4.32 -11.87
C HIS A 334 0.83 3.56 -13.06
N PRO A 335 0.19 2.49 -13.56
CA PRO A 335 0.65 1.72 -14.70
C PRO A 335 -0.02 2.08 -16.03
N HIS A 336 0.73 2.02 -17.13
CA HIS A 336 0.24 2.23 -18.49
C HIS A 336 0.96 1.31 -19.48
N LEU A 337 0.30 0.98 -20.58
CA LEU A 337 0.87 0.26 -21.72
C LEU A 337 0.71 1.05 -23.00
N ARG A 338 1.83 1.39 -23.65
CA ARG A 338 1.78 2.12 -24.92
C ARG A 338 2.84 1.63 -25.89
N ASN A 339 2.43 1.32 -27.11
CA ASN A 339 3.32 0.91 -28.20
C ASN A 339 4.30 -0.22 -27.81
N GLY A 340 3.84 -1.17 -26.98
CA GLY A 340 4.64 -2.30 -26.50
C GLY A 340 5.54 -1.99 -25.31
N VAL A 341 5.59 -0.74 -24.84
CA VAL A 341 6.36 -0.33 -23.66
C VAL A 341 5.43 -0.22 -22.45
N THR A 342 5.79 -0.88 -21.36
CA THR A 342 5.10 -0.73 -20.07
C THR A 342 5.71 0.43 -19.30
N TYR A 343 4.89 1.38 -18.86
CA TYR A 343 5.33 2.54 -18.09
C TYR A 343 4.70 2.51 -16.70
N LEU A 344 5.54 2.63 -15.67
CA LEU A 344 5.11 2.63 -14.27
C LEU A 344 5.56 3.90 -13.57
N THR A 345 4.64 4.56 -12.90
CA THR A 345 4.98 5.54 -11.85
C THR A 345 4.86 4.85 -10.50
N THR A 346 5.89 4.99 -9.65
CA THR A 346 6.07 4.24 -8.39
C THR A 346 6.66 5.13 -7.29
N GLY A 347 6.07 6.32 -7.07
CA GLY A 347 6.55 7.30 -6.09
C GLY A 347 6.05 7.10 -4.66
N GLY A 348 5.64 5.89 -4.28
CA GLY A 348 5.09 5.58 -2.94
C GLY A 348 6.14 5.19 -1.91
N GLY A 349 7.40 5.60 -2.04
CA GLY A 349 8.50 5.09 -1.22
C GLY A 349 8.64 5.68 0.18
N GLY A 350 7.88 6.73 0.52
CA GLY A 350 7.88 7.31 1.87
C GLY A 350 7.38 8.76 1.96
N SER A 351 7.44 9.52 0.87
CA SER A 351 6.89 10.88 0.81
C SER A 351 5.36 10.92 0.86
N PRO A 352 4.73 11.99 1.37
CA PRO A 352 3.28 12.12 1.45
C PRO A 352 2.60 11.89 0.10
N LEU A 353 1.58 11.06 0.10
CA LEU A 353 0.98 10.55 -1.11
C LEU A 353 0.19 11.62 -1.88
N ASN A 354 0.11 11.44 -3.20
CA ASN A 354 -0.70 12.24 -4.10
C ASN A 354 -1.90 11.40 -4.58
N GLY A 355 -3.08 12.02 -4.66
CA GLY A 355 -4.23 11.39 -5.32
C GLY A 355 -3.90 10.93 -6.75
N VAL A 356 -4.56 9.87 -7.20
CA VAL A 356 -4.36 9.32 -8.55
C VAL A 356 -5.10 10.16 -9.57
N ASN A 357 -4.41 10.61 -10.62
CA ASN A 357 -5.02 11.31 -11.76
C ASN A 357 -4.91 10.46 -13.04
N VAL A 358 -5.98 9.74 -13.36
CA VAL A 358 -6.07 8.83 -14.52
C VAL A 358 -6.37 9.53 -15.86
N ASN A 359 -6.68 10.83 -15.84
CA ASN A 359 -7.22 11.54 -17.01
C ASN A 359 -6.17 11.96 -18.05
N ILE A 360 -4.91 11.55 -17.89
CA ILE A 360 -3.84 12.03 -18.78
C ILE A 360 -3.83 11.23 -20.10
N TRP A 361 -4.10 9.91 -20.08
CA TRP A 361 -4.23 9.04 -21.27
C TRP A 361 -5.11 7.79 -21.04
N SER A 362 -6.43 7.98 -21.00
CA SER A 362 -7.41 6.88 -20.78
C SER A 362 -7.22 5.67 -21.71
N ASP A 363 -6.78 5.89 -22.96
CA ASP A 363 -6.71 4.83 -23.99
C ASP A 363 -5.59 3.81 -23.77
N TYR A 364 -4.63 4.08 -22.87
CA TYR A 364 -3.43 3.27 -22.65
C TYR A 364 -3.26 2.85 -21.18
N TYR A 365 -4.31 3.03 -20.39
CA TYR A 365 -4.33 2.77 -18.96
C TYR A 365 -4.35 1.27 -18.66
N ILE A 366 -3.51 0.84 -17.73
CA ILE A 366 -3.63 -0.47 -17.07
C ILE A 366 -4.41 -0.21 -15.77
N ASN A 367 -5.47 -0.99 -15.53
CA ASN A 367 -6.24 -0.86 -14.28
C ASN A 367 -5.38 -1.15 -13.04
N GLY A 368 -5.77 -0.61 -11.88
CA GLY A 368 -5.05 -0.86 -10.62
C GLY A 368 -4.14 0.28 -10.15
N ALA A 369 -4.30 1.51 -10.64
CA ALA A 369 -3.63 2.66 -10.04
C ALA A 369 -4.18 2.94 -8.62
N PHE A 370 -3.31 3.30 -7.68
CA PHE A 370 -3.68 3.59 -6.29
C PHE A 370 -2.72 4.59 -5.66
N SER A 371 -3.18 5.27 -4.60
CA SER A 371 -2.39 6.19 -3.79
C SER A 371 -2.08 5.52 -2.46
N ASP A 372 -0.91 4.89 -2.35
CA ASP A 372 -0.46 4.21 -1.12
C ASP A 372 1.07 4.07 -1.09
N TYR A 373 1.64 3.78 0.08
CA TYR A 373 3.05 3.44 0.22
C TYR A 373 3.31 2.05 -0.34
N HIS A 374 4.30 1.92 -1.22
CA HIS A 374 4.54 0.67 -1.94
C HIS A 374 5.97 0.55 -2.49
N PHE A 375 6.30 -0.65 -2.92
CA PHE A 375 7.41 -0.97 -3.82
C PHE A 375 6.96 -2.04 -4.83
N ILE A 376 7.75 -2.20 -5.89
CA ILE A 376 7.52 -3.22 -6.91
C ILE A 376 8.63 -4.25 -6.80
N ASP A 377 8.26 -5.52 -6.66
CA ASP A 377 9.16 -6.66 -6.71
C ASP A 377 9.07 -7.32 -8.09
N ILE A 378 10.21 -7.54 -8.75
CA ILE A 378 10.26 -7.93 -10.16
C ILE A 378 11.11 -9.18 -10.33
N ASP A 379 10.47 -10.31 -10.65
CA ASP A 379 11.16 -11.53 -11.07
C ASP A 379 11.55 -11.43 -12.54
N VAL A 380 12.81 -11.72 -12.83
CA VAL A 380 13.37 -11.69 -14.18
C VAL A 380 13.73 -13.11 -14.61
N THR A 381 13.12 -13.53 -15.71
CA THR A 381 13.43 -14.81 -16.37
C THR A 381 13.62 -14.60 -17.86
N THR A 382 14.14 -15.61 -18.57
CA THR A 382 14.29 -15.52 -20.03
C THR A 382 12.97 -15.35 -20.77
N ASP A 383 11.87 -15.75 -20.13
CA ASP A 383 10.57 -15.87 -20.76
C ASP A 383 9.62 -14.73 -20.37
N LYS A 384 9.86 -14.09 -19.21
CA LYS A 384 9.04 -12.98 -18.72
C LYS A 384 9.72 -12.09 -17.67
N LEU A 385 9.20 -10.87 -17.55
CA LEU A 385 9.25 -10.02 -16.36
C LEU A 385 7.93 -10.19 -15.59
N GLN A 386 7.97 -10.59 -14.32
CA GLN A 386 6.81 -10.63 -13.44
C GLN A 386 6.94 -9.54 -12.39
N LEU A 387 6.05 -8.56 -12.43
CA LEU A 387 6.02 -7.41 -11.54
C LEU A 387 4.89 -7.61 -10.53
N ASN A 388 5.23 -7.58 -9.24
CA ASN A 388 4.30 -7.68 -8.12
C ASN A 388 4.42 -6.39 -7.30
N VAL A 389 3.31 -5.68 -7.10
CA VAL A 389 3.30 -4.40 -6.38
C VAL A 389 2.80 -4.66 -4.97
N TYR A 390 3.66 -4.45 -3.98
CA TYR A 390 3.32 -4.66 -2.58
C TYR A 390 3.23 -3.32 -1.85
N ASP A 391 2.23 -3.17 -0.99
CA ASP A 391 2.23 -2.05 -0.04
C ASP A 391 3.21 -2.27 1.12
N ASP A 392 3.33 -1.26 1.98
CA ASP A 392 4.22 -1.26 3.13
C ASP A 392 3.79 -2.24 4.23
N THR A 393 2.62 -2.89 4.11
CA THR A 393 2.13 -3.97 4.98
C THR A 393 2.31 -5.37 4.40
N ASN A 394 2.95 -5.47 3.23
CA ASN A 394 3.18 -6.70 2.47
C ASN A 394 1.95 -7.26 1.76
N TYR A 395 0.92 -6.45 1.52
CA TYR A 395 -0.24 -6.88 0.76
C TYR A 395 0.00 -6.63 -0.74
N LEU A 396 -0.30 -7.63 -1.58
CA LEU A 396 -0.19 -7.53 -3.04
C LEU A 396 -1.34 -6.66 -3.58
N ARG A 397 -0.99 -5.50 -4.13
CA ARG A 397 -1.92 -4.46 -4.62
C ARG A 397 -2.15 -4.46 -6.12
N HIS A 398 -1.23 -5.07 -6.87
CA HIS A 398 -1.33 -5.18 -8.33
C HIS A 398 -0.27 -6.15 -8.86
N TRP A 399 -0.44 -6.63 -10.09
CA TRP A 399 0.60 -7.37 -10.80
C TRP A 399 0.56 -7.12 -12.31
N ILE A 400 1.72 -7.19 -12.95
CA ILE A 400 1.90 -7.10 -14.40
C ILE A 400 2.88 -8.19 -14.82
N GLU A 401 2.58 -8.92 -15.89
CA GLU A 401 3.49 -9.86 -16.53
C GLU A 401 3.81 -9.36 -17.94
N ILE A 402 5.09 -9.28 -18.30
CA ILE A 402 5.56 -8.94 -19.64
C ILE A 402 6.26 -10.19 -20.19
N ASP A 403 5.69 -10.85 -21.18
CA ASP A 403 6.28 -12.00 -21.85
C ASP A 403 7.39 -11.58 -22.82
N ALA A 404 8.32 -12.48 -23.14
CA ALA A 404 9.45 -12.23 -24.04
C ALA A 404 9.05 -11.86 -25.49
N ASP A 405 7.78 -12.05 -25.87
CA ASP A 405 7.24 -11.59 -27.16
C ASP A 405 6.59 -10.19 -27.11
N GLY A 406 6.66 -9.52 -25.94
CA GLY A 406 6.07 -8.22 -25.68
C GLY A 406 4.59 -8.26 -25.26
N THR A 407 3.99 -9.45 -25.09
CA THR A 407 2.63 -9.57 -24.56
C THR A 407 2.60 -9.15 -23.10
N VAL A 408 1.69 -8.23 -22.76
CA VAL A 408 1.51 -7.75 -21.39
C VAL A 408 0.20 -8.26 -20.81
N LYS A 409 0.28 -8.92 -19.65
CA LYS A 409 -0.87 -9.43 -18.88
C LYS A 409 -0.96 -8.69 -17.55
N TYR A 410 -2.18 -8.44 -17.10
CA TYR A 410 -2.48 -7.74 -15.86
C TYR A 410 -3.93 -8.09 -15.44
N PRO A 411 -4.33 -7.84 -14.19
CA PRO A 411 -5.72 -7.94 -13.75
C PRO A 411 -6.69 -7.27 -14.72
N GLN A 412 -7.51 -8.07 -15.38
CA GLN A 412 -8.57 -7.56 -16.25
C GLN A 412 -9.79 -7.23 -15.40
N LEU A 413 -10.38 -6.06 -15.61
CA LEU A 413 -11.74 -5.81 -15.15
C LEU A 413 -12.67 -6.67 -15.99
N VAL A 414 -13.41 -7.59 -15.37
CA VAL A 414 -14.47 -8.33 -16.06
C VAL A 414 -15.74 -7.51 -15.90
N THR A 415 -15.96 -6.60 -16.87
CA THR A 415 -17.20 -5.83 -16.96
C THR A 415 -18.36 -6.80 -17.17
N ILE A 416 -19.27 -6.82 -16.19
CA ILE A 416 -20.53 -7.54 -16.28
C ILE A 416 -21.44 -6.74 -17.21
N ASP A 417 -21.54 -5.43 -17.02
CA ASP A 417 -22.21 -4.52 -17.95
C ASP A 417 -21.65 -3.10 -17.89
N ASP A 418 -21.74 -2.40 -19.02
CA ASP A 418 -21.44 -0.98 -19.18
C ASP A 418 -22.66 -0.35 -19.84
N PHE A 419 -23.43 0.40 -19.05
CA PHE A 419 -24.77 0.86 -19.44
C PHE A 419 -24.73 1.97 -20.50
N GLU A 420 -23.55 2.53 -20.80
CA GLU A 420 -23.32 3.48 -21.89
C GLU A 420 -23.58 2.87 -23.27
N THR A 421 -23.59 1.54 -23.37
CA THR A 421 -23.84 0.84 -24.63
C THR A 421 -25.31 0.83 -25.05
N TYR A 422 -26.24 1.11 -24.14
CA TYR A 422 -27.68 1.09 -24.41
C TYR A 422 -28.17 2.45 -24.89
N THR A 423 -29.12 2.44 -25.84
CA THR A 423 -29.73 3.70 -26.32
C THR A 423 -31.20 3.86 -25.93
N THR A 424 -31.85 2.75 -25.55
CA THR A 424 -33.26 2.70 -25.18
C THR A 424 -33.49 1.72 -24.03
N THR A 425 -34.61 1.88 -23.31
CA THR A 425 -35.04 0.91 -22.29
C THR A 425 -35.27 -0.47 -22.90
N GLU A 426 -35.74 -0.56 -24.15
CA GLU A 426 -35.92 -1.83 -24.84
C GLU A 426 -34.59 -2.55 -25.11
N ASP A 427 -33.51 -1.82 -25.42
CA ASP A 427 -32.17 -2.41 -25.59
C ASP A 427 -31.66 -3.00 -24.28
N LEU A 428 -31.81 -2.25 -23.18
CA LEU A 428 -31.45 -2.68 -21.83
C LEU A 428 -32.24 -3.94 -21.44
N GLN A 429 -33.57 -3.91 -21.56
CA GLN A 429 -34.46 -5.03 -21.20
C GLN A 429 -34.28 -6.25 -22.12
N ALA A 430 -33.67 -6.10 -23.30
CA ALA A 430 -33.31 -7.24 -24.14
C ALA A 430 -32.07 -7.99 -23.62
N VAL A 431 -31.20 -7.34 -22.84
CA VAL A 431 -30.05 -7.97 -22.18
C VAL A 431 -30.39 -8.38 -20.74
N TRP A 432 -31.07 -7.50 -20.02
CA TRP A 432 -31.60 -7.71 -18.67
C TRP A 432 -33.05 -8.18 -18.73
N ASP A 433 -33.26 -9.35 -19.33
CA ASP A 433 -34.57 -9.87 -19.72
C ASP A 433 -35.29 -10.66 -18.62
N SER A 434 -34.59 -10.94 -17.51
CA SER A 434 -35.04 -11.88 -16.50
C SER A 434 -35.51 -11.15 -15.24
N THR A 435 -36.70 -10.56 -15.31
CA THR A 435 -37.36 -9.92 -14.16
C THR A 435 -38.00 -10.97 -13.25
N TYR A 436 -37.75 -10.87 -11.94
CA TYR A 436 -38.27 -11.78 -10.94
C TYR A 436 -38.90 -11.03 -9.77
N ILE A 437 -40.16 -11.38 -9.47
CA ILE A 437 -40.88 -11.01 -8.26
C ILE A 437 -41.53 -12.31 -7.74
N PRO A 438 -41.31 -12.71 -6.48
CA PRO A 438 -42.01 -13.85 -5.90
C PRO A 438 -43.54 -13.66 -5.95
N SER A 439 -44.27 -14.73 -6.33
CA SER A 439 -45.72 -14.67 -6.53
C SER A 439 -46.50 -14.23 -5.28
N GLU A 440 -45.98 -14.54 -4.09
CA GLU A 440 -46.58 -14.12 -2.82
C GLU A 440 -46.60 -12.59 -2.63
N PHE A 441 -45.64 -11.87 -3.20
CA PHE A 441 -45.61 -10.41 -3.16
C PHE A 441 -46.39 -9.80 -4.33
N GLU A 442 -46.36 -10.44 -5.49
CA GLU A 442 -47.17 -10.05 -6.64
C GLU A 442 -48.68 -10.12 -6.30
N ASP A 443 -49.11 -11.19 -5.63
CA ASP A 443 -50.50 -11.37 -5.18
C ASP A 443 -50.94 -10.30 -4.16
N LEU A 444 -49.99 -9.73 -3.41
CA LEU A 444 -50.24 -8.60 -2.51
C LEU A 444 -50.29 -7.26 -3.26
N GLY A 445 -49.73 -7.19 -4.47
CA GLY A 445 -49.72 -5.99 -5.32
C GLY A 445 -48.35 -5.32 -5.44
N ALA A 446 -47.25 -6.03 -5.18
CA ALA A 446 -45.91 -5.53 -5.45
C ALA A 446 -45.66 -5.36 -6.96
N THR A 447 -44.85 -4.37 -7.34
CA THR A 447 -44.48 -4.07 -8.74
C THR A 447 -42.99 -3.85 -8.86
N PHE A 448 -42.39 -4.25 -9.98
CA PHE A 448 -40.98 -4.00 -10.27
C PHE A 448 -40.77 -3.70 -11.76
N GLU A 449 -39.98 -2.67 -12.06
CA GLU A 449 -39.65 -2.27 -13.42
C GLU A 449 -38.17 -1.88 -13.53
N SER A 450 -37.51 -2.34 -14.60
CA SER A 450 -36.17 -1.87 -14.99
C SER A 450 -36.27 -0.94 -16.20
N SER A 451 -35.54 0.17 -16.19
CA SER A 451 -35.54 1.15 -17.29
C SER A 451 -34.17 1.81 -17.47
N LEU A 452 -33.90 2.31 -18.67
CA LEU A 452 -32.71 3.12 -18.92
C LEU A 452 -32.99 4.56 -18.50
N ALA A 453 -32.10 5.15 -17.70
CA ALA A 453 -32.19 6.53 -17.24
C ALA A 453 -30.86 7.26 -17.47
N ALA A 454 -30.89 8.60 -17.46
CA ALA A 454 -29.69 9.43 -17.50
C ALA A 454 -29.36 9.98 -16.11
N GLY A 455 -28.07 10.15 -15.81
CA GLY A 455 -27.60 10.88 -14.62
C GLY A 455 -27.48 10.03 -13.36
N GLY A 456 -26.63 9.01 -13.41
CA GLY A 456 -26.27 8.15 -12.27
C GLY A 456 -24.78 7.81 -12.20
N ASP A 457 -23.90 8.73 -12.60
CA ASP A 457 -22.50 8.72 -12.19
C ASP A 457 -22.01 10.18 -12.18
N ALA A 458 -20.77 10.43 -11.73
CA ALA A 458 -20.21 11.80 -11.71
C ALA A 458 -20.07 12.43 -13.13
N ASN A 459 -20.25 11.65 -14.20
CA ASN A 459 -19.98 12.03 -15.59
C ASN A 459 -21.22 12.18 -16.48
N THR A 460 -22.44 12.15 -15.91
CA THR A 460 -23.73 12.32 -16.64
C THR A 460 -24.10 11.16 -17.59
N GLY A 461 -23.60 9.96 -17.31
CA GLY A 461 -23.82 8.73 -18.07
C GLY A 461 -25.24 8.12 -18.03
N ASN A 462 -25.41 7.05 -18.81
CA ASN A 462 -26.57 6.15 -18.83
C ASN A 462 -26.50 5.15 -17.67
N VAL A 463 -27.62 4.93 -16.99
CA VAL A 463 -27.71 3.99 -15.86
C VAL A 463 -28.94 3.12 -15.95
N MET A 464 -28.88 1.93 -15.34
CA MET A 464 -30.06 1.11 -15.11
C MET A 464 -30.81 1.61 -13.88
N ARG A 465 -32.04 2.06 -14.09
CA ARG A 465 -32.98 2.43 -13.03
C ARG A 465 -33.91 1.27 -12.71
N LEU A 466 -34.00 0.91 -11.43
CA LEU A 466 -34.88 -0.14 -10.91
C LEU A 466 -35.92 0.49 -9.99
N ASP A 467 -37.20 0.39 -10.34
CA ASP A 467 -38.31 0.90 -9.54
C ASP A 467 -39.06 -0.28 -8.90
N PHE A 468 -38.95 -0.45 -7.58
CA PHE A 468 -39.65 -1.46 -6.80
C PHE A 468 -40.70 -0.83 -5.90
N SER A 469 -41.92 -1.37 -5.89
CA SER A 469 -42.95 -1.00 -4.92
C SER A 469 -43.57 -2.24 -4.29
N PHE A 470 -43.87 -2.17 -3.00
CA PHE A 470 -44.50 -3.26 -2.26
C PHE A 470 -45.50 -2.73 -1.22
N PRO A 471 -46.62 -3.44 -1.00
CA PRO A 471 -47.70 -2.98 -0.15
C PRO A 471 -47.45 -3.29 1.34
N ALA A 472 -48.18 -2.57 2.19
CA ALA A 472 -48.27 -2.87 3.62
C ALA A 472 -48.68 -4.34 3.85
N GLY A 473 -48.05 -5.00 4.82
CA GLY A 473 -48.26 -6.42 5.12
C GLY A 473 -47.24 -7.35 4.47
N SER A 474 -46.38 -6.85 3.57
CA SER A 474 -45.30 -7.63 2.97
C SER A 474 -44.11 -7.73 3.94
N ALA A 475 -43.57 -8.93 4.15
CA ALA A 475 -42.37 -9.16 4.95
C ALA A 475 -41.30 -9.81 4.08
N GLY A 476 -40.08 -9.27 4.07
CA GLY A 476 -39.00 -9.77 3.22
C GLY A 476 -39.26 -9.63 1.71
N ALA A 477 -40.06 -8.63 1.31
CA ALA A 477 -40.39 -8.42 -0.09
C ALA A 477 -39.14 -8.12 -0.92
N TRP A 478 -39.01 -8.74 -2.08
CA TRP A 478 -37.87 -8.48 -2.97
C TRP A 478 -38.26 -8.65 -4.43
N ALA A 479 -37.51 -7.97 -5.30
CA ALA A 479 -37.59 -8.12 -6.73
C ALA A 479 -36.23 -7.82 -7.36
N ALA A 480 -35.92 -8.48 -8.47
CA ALA A 480 -34.65 -8.30 -9.17
C ALA A 480 -34.82 -8.41 -10.68
N VAL A 481 -33.91 -7.79 -11.41
CA VAL A 481 -33.71 -8.04 -12.84
C VAL A 481 -32.37 -8.74 -13.02
N GLY A 482 -32.32 -9.71 -13.91
CA GLY A 482 -31.08 -10.40 -14.22
C GLY A 482 -30.81 -10.51 -15.71
N ARG A 483 -29.54 -10.82 -15.98
CA ARG A 483 -29.04 -11.18 -17.29
C ARG A 483 -28.34 -12.53 -17.21
N THR A 484 -28.56 -13.34 -18.24
CA THR A 484 -27.81 -14.58 -18.42
C THR A 484 -26.46 -14.31 -19.06
N GLY A 485 -25.46 -15.09 -18.71
CA GLY A 485 -24.11 -15.00 -19.25
C GLY A 485 -23.33 -16.29 -19.01
N SER A 486 -22.03 -16.22 -19.24
CA SER A 486 -21.09 -17.26 -18.82
C SER A 486 -19.84 -16.55 -18.35
N TRP A 487 -19.56 -16.66 -17.05
CA TRP A 487 -18.43 -15.99 -16.43
C TRP A 487 -17.59 -17.00 -15.64
N ASN A 488 -16.28 -16.85 -15.77
CA ASN A 488 -15.31 -17.49 -14.89
C ASN A 488 -14.66 -16.40 -14.04
N TRP A 489 -15.03 -16.38 -12.77
CA TRP A 489 -14.56 -15.48 -11.73
C TRP A 489 -13.63 -16.20 -10.74
N SER A 490 -13.05 -17.34 -11.09
CA SER A 490 -12.19 -18.13 -10.18
C SER A 490 -10.97 -17.35 -9.67
N THR A 491 -10.54 -16.33 -10.42
CA THR A 491 -9.45 -15.42 -10.06
C THR A 491 -9.93 -14.13 -9.39
N HIS A 492 -11.24 -13.93 -9.26
CA HIS A 492 -11.86 -12.72 -8.76
C HIS A 492 -12.24 -12.86 -7.28
N LYS A 493 -12.42 -11.73 -6.61
CA LYS A 493 -12.66 -11.65 -5.17
C LYS A 493 -14.02 -11.05 -4.81
N GLY A 494 -14.59 -10.21 -5.68
CA GLY A 494 -15.92 -9.66 -5.49
C GLY A 494 -16.49 -8.96 -6.72
N ILE A 495 -17.57 -8.21 -6.50
CA ILE A 495 -18.27 -7.39 -7.51
C ILE A 495 -18.30 -5.94 -7.02
N LYS A 496 -17.91 -5.01 -7.91
CA LYS A 496 -18.01 -3.56 -7.74
C LYS A 496 -19.07 -3.02 -8.69
N PHE A 497 -19.84 -2.04 -8.25
CA PHE A 497 -20.82 -1.33 -9.07
C PHE A 497 -21.12 0.03 -8.44
N TRP A 498 -21.49 1.00 -9.26
CA TRP A 498 -21.99 2.26 -8.75
C TRP A 498 -23.47 2.12 -8.37
N ILE A 499 -23.88 2.72 -7.27
CA ILE A 499 -25.27 2.71 -6.79
C ILE A 499 -25.68 4.05 -6.19
N ARG A 500 -26.94 4.43 -6.46
CA ARG A 500 -27.70 5.45 -5.73
C ARG A 500 -29.09 4.94 -5.47
N ASP A 501 -29.73 5.38 -4.40
CA ASP A 501 -31.11 5.03 -4.09
C ASP A 501 -32.04 6.22 -3.82
N SER A 502 -33.34 5.92 -3.80
CA SER A 502 -34.41 6.77 -3.26
C SER A 502 -35.54 5.90 -2.73
N THR A 503 -35.84 6.03 -1.44
CA THR A 503 -36.81 5.18 -0.72
C THR A 503 -37.91 6.02 -0.06
N THR A 504 -39.08 5.43 0.23
CA THR A 504 -40.28 6.15 0.74
C THR A 504 -40.77 5.74 2.13
N ASP A 505 -40.11 4.80 2.83
CA ASP A 505 -40.55 4.23 4.13
C ASP A 505 -39.37 3.95 5.11
N ASN A 506 -39.71 3.68 6.38
CA ASN A 506 -38.85 3.40 7.54
C ASN A 506 -38.44 1.92 7.74
N SER A 507 -38.80 1.00 6.84
CA SER A 507 -38.28 -0.38 6.88
C SER A 507 -36.88 -0.44 6.26
N ASP A 508 -35.95 -1.20 6.84
CA ASP A 508 -34.62 -1.40 6.26
C ASP A 508 -34.76 -2.00 4.86
N GLN A 509 -34.14 -1.35 3.87
CA GLN A 509 -34.14 -1.78 2.48
C GLN A 509 -32.71 -2.00 2.01
N PHE A 510 -32.57 -2.91 1.05
CA PHE A 510 -31.29 -3.42 0.58
C PHE A 510 -31.26 -3.46 -0.95
N CYS A 511 -30.10 -3.17 -1.52
CA CYS A 511 -29.75 -3.67 -2.85
C CYS A 511 -29.32 -5.14 -2.70
N GLN A 512 -29.95 -6.04 -3.45
CA GLN A 512 -29.60 -7.45 -3.46
C GLN A 512 -28.92 -7.81 -4.77
N ILE A 513 -27.79 -8.51 -4.65
CA ILE A 513 -27.10 -9.15 -5.76
C ILE A 513 -27.32 -10.65 -5.64
N ARG A 514 -27.71 -11.28 -6.74
CA ARG A 514 -27.88 -12.74 -6.78
C ARG A 514 -27.08 -13.34 -7.92
N ILE A 515 -26.49 -14.48 -7.65
CA ILE A 515 -25.66 -15.22 -8.59
C ILE A 515 -26.22 -16.64 -8.71
N ILE A 516 -26.26 -17.14 -9.95
CA ILE A 516 -26.69 -18.51 -10.24
C ILE A 516 -25.57 -19.24 -10.98
N GLU A 517 -25.21 -20.40 -10.46
CA GLU A 517 -24.27 -21.34 -11.08
C GLU A 517 -24.93 -22.12 -12.23
N ALA A 518 -24.14 -22.75 -13.10
CA ALA A 518 -24.66 -23.43 -14.28
C ALA A 518 -25.71 -24.53 -14.00
N GLU A 519 -26.50 -24.84 -15.04
CA GLU A 519 -27.58 -25.85 -15.03
C GLU A 519 -28.72 -25.56 -14.05
N GLY A 520 -28.86 -24.30 -13.63
CA GLY A 520 -29.77 -23.93 -12.54
C GLY A 520 -29.26 -24.49 -11.22
N GLY A 521 -27.96 -24.38 -10.96
CA GLY A 521 -27.30 -24.93 -9.78
C GLY A 521 -27.67 -24.19 -8.49
N ASP A 522 -26.69 -23.99 -7.61
CA ASP A 522 -26.90 -23.28 -6.37
C ASP A 522 -27.11 -21.78 -6.60
N GLN A 523 -27.97 -21.20 -5.78
CA GLN A 523 -28.34 -19.80 -5.86
C GLN A 523 -27.84 -19.06 -4.63
N TRP A 524 -27.17 -17.95 -4.90
CA TRP A 524 -26.42 -17.19 -3.92
C TRP A 524 -26.93 -15.76 -3.86
N VAL A 525 -26.99 -15.17 -2.66
CA VAL A 525 -27.45 -13.80 -2.46
C VAL A 525 -26.49 -13.05 -1.54
N ALA A 526 -26.25 -11.78 -1.86
CA ALA A 526 -25.60 -10.84 -0.98
C ALA A 526 -26.41 -9.54 -0.97
N SER A 527 -26.39 -8.82 0.15
CA SER A 527 -27.20 -7.63 0.36
C SER A 527 -26.34 -6.44 0.78
N ILE A 528 -26.54 -5.28 0.16
CA ILE A 528 -26.03 -3.99 0.61
C ILE A 528 -27.20 -3.18 1.19
N PRO A 529 -27.16 -2.75 2.47
CA PRO A 529 -28.21 -1.89 3.00
C PRO A 529 -28.19 -0.54 2.31
N LEU A 530 -29.35 -0.07 1.84
CA LEU A 530 -29.54 1.24 1.20
C LEU A 530 -29.43 2.39 2.22
N SER A 531 -29.72 2.10 3.49
CA SER A 531 -29.51 3.03 4.59
C SER A 531 -28.02 3.41 4.67
N GLY A 532 -27.73 4.67 4.36
CA GLY A 532 -26.38 5.25 4.43
C GLY A 532 -25.65 5.38 3.08
N LEU A 533 -26.29 5.07 1.95
CA LEU A 533 -25.71 5.38 0.64
C LEU A 533 -25.65 6.90 0.39
N ASP A 534 -24.64 7.38 -0.34
CA ASP A 534 -24.59 8.79 -0.73
C ASP A 534 -25.79 9.13 -1.65
N THR A 535 -26.47 10.24 -1.32
CA THR A 535 -27.48 10.87 -2.17
C THR A 535 -27.00 11.23 -3.58
N ALA A 536 -25.70 11.45 -3.77
CA ALA A 536 -25.07 11.64 -5.07
C ALA A 536 -24.75 10.30 -5.77
N GLY A 537 -24.78 9.20 -5.04
CA GLY A 537 -24.38 7.84 -5.41
C GLY A 537 -22.90 7.56 -5.16
N GLU A 538 -22.58 6.29 -4.93
CA GLU A 538 -21.25 5.82 -4.56
C GLU A 538 -20.96 4.44 -5.15
N TYR A 539 -19.71 3.98 -5.07
CA TYR A 539 -19.36 2.61 -5.46
C TYR A 539 -19.64 1.62 -4.33
N GLY A 540 -20.60 0.73 -4.55
CA GLY A 540 -20.82 -0.45 -3.73
C GLY A 540 -19.87 -1.58 -4.10
N VAL A 541 -19.43 -2.34 -3.09
CA VAL A 541 -18.60 -3.53 -3.26
C VAL A 541 -19.15 -4.69 -2.46
N VAL A 542 -19.26 -5.86 -3.10
CA VAL A 542 -19.67 -7.11 -2.45
C VAL A 542 -18.59 -8.15 -2.64
N HIS A 543 -18.11 -8.71 -1.52
CA HIS A 543 -17.17 -9.81 -1.55
C HIS A 543 -17.87 -11.12 -1.90
N PHE A 544 -17.22 -12.00 -2.65
CA PHE A 544 -17.78 -13.34 -2.91
C PHE A 544 -17.99 -14.15 -1.63
N ASN A 545 -17.18 -13.90 -0.60
CA ASN A 545 -17.36 -14.50 0.74
C ASN A 545 -18.61 -14.00 1.47
N ASN A 546 -19.21 -12.89 1.05
CA ASN A 546 -20.43 -12.35 1.65
C ASN A 546 -21.69 -12.98 1.06
N PHE A 547 -21.56 -13.80 0.00
CA PHE A 547 -22.70 -14.46 -0.60
C PHE A 547 -23.16 -15.64 0.25
N GLU A 548 -24.44 -15.64 0.56
CA GLU A 548 -25.13 -16.70 1.27
C GLU A 548 -25.87 -17.59 0.28
N TRP A 549 -25.76 -18.90 0.50
CA TRP A 549 -26.57 -19.88 -0.20
C TRP A 549 -28.03 -19.79 0.27
N TYR A 550 -28.99 -19.72 -0.67
CA TYR A 550 -30.41 -19.63 -0.31
C TYR A 550 -31.31 -20.67 -0.99
N ALA A 551 -30.89 -21.30 -2.09
CA ALA A 551 -31.66 -22.33 -2.77
C ALA A 551 -30.81 -23.23 -3.67
N VAL A 552 -31.31 -24.45 -3.92
CA VAL A 552 -30.81 -25.37 -4.95
C VAL A 552 -31.74 -25.29 -6.15
N GLY A 553 -31.24 -25.08 -7.36
CA GLY A 553 -32.08 -25.21 -8.56
C GLY A 553 -32.07 -26.60 -9.22
N ASP A 554 -31.10 -27.47 -8.93
CA ASP A 554 -31.13 -28.92 -9.28
C ASP A 554 -31.02 -29.83 -8.04
N PRO A 555 -32.06 -30.61 -7.68
CA PRO A 555 -32.03 -31.55 -6.56
C PRO A 555 -30.99 -32.69 -6.70
N THR A 556 -30.23 -32.78 -7.80
CA THR A 556 -29.09 -33.70 -7.95
C THR A 556 -27.71 -33.09 -7.72
N SER A 557 -27.62 -31.77 -7.50
CA SER A 557 -26.37 -31.08 -7.13
C SER A 557 -25.79 -31.69 -5.84
N GLN A 558 -24.63 -32.33 -5.95
CA GLN A 558 -23.81 -32.76 -4.82
C GLN A 558 -22.53 -31.93 -4.82
N PHE A 559 -22.56 -30.73 -4.24
CA PHE A 559 -21.34 -30.05 -3.82
C PHE A 559 -21.26 -29.98 -2.31
N ALA A 560 -20.17 -30.54 -1.81
CA ALA A 560 -19.76 -30.54 -0.42
C ALA A 560 -19.08 -29.20 -0.15
N ASN A 561 -19.59 -28.41 0.80
CA ASN A 561 -18.89 -27.39 1.62
C ASN A 561 -19.48 -25.97 1.65
N ASN A 562 -20.66 -25.66 1.07
CA ASN A 562 -21.26 -24.32 1.12
C ASN A 562 -20.33 -23.19 0.59
N VAL A 563 -19.62 -23.41 -0.52
CA VAL A 563 -18.74 -22.40 -1.14
C VAL A 563 -19.24 -22.09 -2.55
N LEU A 564 -19.38 -20.80 -2.88
CA LEU A 564 -19.76 -20.30 -4.21
C LEU A 564 -18.72 -20.74 -5.25
N ASP A 565 -19.16 -21.45 -6.30
CA ASP A 565 -18.30 -21.89 -7.39
C ASP A 565 -18.11 -20.78 -8.43
N LEU A 566 -16.97 -20.09 -8.33
CA LEU A 566 -16.70 -18.92 -9.15
C LEU A 566 -16.31 -19.25 -10.59
N ASP A 567 -16.00 -20.50 -10.96
CA ASP A 567 -15.55 -20.82 -12.32
C ASP A 567 -16.69 -21.10 -13.32
N ASN A 568 -17.95 -21.08 -12.83
CA ASN A 568 -19.11 -21.57 -13.57
C ASN A 568 -20.40 -20.74 -13.36
N ILE A 569 -20.28 -19.41 -13.37
CA ILE A 569 -21.42 -18.50 -13.17
C ILE A 569 -22.21 -18.31 -14.47
N THR A 570 -23.54 -18.41 -14.41
CA THR A 570 -24.42 -18.34 -15.61
C THR A 570 -25.51 -17.29 -15.56
N ALA A 571 -25.82 -16.75 -14.38
CA ALA A 571 -26.71 -15.59 -14.31
C ALA A 571 -26.31 -14.66 -13.16
N PHE A 572 -26.54 -13.38 -13.41
CA PHE A 572 -26.36 -12.30 -12.45
C PHE A 572 -27.67 -11.52 -12.36
N TYR A 573 -28.14 -11.29 -11.13
CA TYR A 573 -29.32 -10.47 -10.86
C TYR A 573 -28.97 -9.37 -9.88
N ILE A 574 -29.62 -8.23 -10.05
CA ILE A 574 -29.55 -7.12 -9.10
C ILE A 574 -30.95 -6.53 -8.90
N GLY A 575 -31.26 -6.11 -7.69
CA GLY A 575 -32.61 -5.76 -7.31
C GLY A 575 -32.73 -5.09 -5.96
N ALA A 576 -33.97 -4.82 -5.56
CA ALA A 576 -34.29 -4.24 -4.27
C ALA A 576 -34.96 -5.29 -3.37
N ALA A 577 -34.68 -5.21 -2.07
CA ALA A 577 -35.31 -6.04 -1.06
C ALA A 577 -35.62 -5.23 0.21
N ALA A 578 -36.62 -5.67 0.94
CA ALA A 578 -37.00 -5.16 2.25
C ALA A 578 -36.58 -6.16 3.35
N SER A 579 -36.48 -5.65 4.58
CA SER A 579 -36.19 -6.45 5.75
C SER A 579 -37.23 -7.55 5.98
N SER A 580 -36.89 -8.53 6.81
CA SER A 580 -37.82 -9.58 7.24
C SER A 580 -39.00 -9.07 8.08
N GLU A 581 -39.00 -7.79 8.48
CA GLU A 581 -40.12 -7.20 9.20
C GLU A 581 -41.31 -6.92 8.27
N VAL A 582 -42.52 -6.95 8.83
CA VAL A 582 -43.74 -6.69 8.06
C VAL A 582 -43.86 -5.19 7.80
N ALA A 583 -43.87 -4.79 6.53
CA ALA A 583 -44.09 -3.42 6.11
C ALA A 583 -45.40 -2.88 6.68
N THR A 584 -45.35 -1.72 7.35
CA THR A 584 -46.54 -1.13 8.01
C THR A 584 -47.33 -0.20 7.09
N GLU A 585 -46.68 0.29 6.03
CA GLU A 585 -47.25 1.11 4.97
C GLU A 585 -46.81 0.61 3.59
N ASN A 586 -47.36 1.21 2.54
CA ASN A 586 -46.91 0.91 1.18
C ASN A 586 -45.57 1.63 0.96
N SER A 587 -44.59 0.90 0.43
CA SER A 587 -43.21 1.34 0.39
C SER A 587 -42.64 1.15 -1.02
N SER A 588 -41.61 1.92 -1.34
CA SER A 588 -40.90 1.81 -2.62
C SER A 588 -39.41 2.06 -2.46
N SER A 589 -38.65 1.43 -3.35
CA SER A 589 -37.21 1.65 -3.53
C SER A 589 -36.95 1.93 -5.01
N THR A 590 -36.27 3.04 -5.30
CA THR A 590 -35.72 3.33 -6.63
C THR A 590 -34.22 3.20 -6.55
N LEU A 591 -33.61 2.34 -7.36
CA LEU A 591 -32.15 2.20 -7.46
C LEU A 591 -31.67 2.71 -8.82
N TRP A 592 -30.52 3.37 -8.85
CA TRP A 592 -29.75 3.61 -10.06
C TRP A 592 -28.45 2.82 -9.95
N ILE A 593 -28.14 2.01 -10.95
CA ILE A 593 -27.00 1.09 -10.98
C ILE A 593 -26.17 1.36 -12.23
N ASP A 594 -24.86 1.39 -12.07
CA ASP A 594 -23.89 1.54 -13.17
C ASP A 594 -22.60 0.72 -12.92
N ASP A 595 -21.73 0.61 -13.93
CA ASP A 595 -20.35 0.10 -13.83
C ASP A 595 -20.20 -1.29 -13.17
N ILE A 596 -21.10 -2.23 -13.44
CA ILE A 596 -21.06 -3.54 -12.77
C ILE A 596 -19.87 -4.35 -13.27
N THR A 597 -18.94 -4.66 -12.37
CA THR A 597 -17.64 -5.26 -12.70
C THR A 597 -17.25 -6.28 -11.65
N ALA A 598 -16.80 -7.47 -12.06
CA ALA A 598 -16.11 -8.38 -11.14
C ALA A 598 -14.66 -7.91 -10.95
N ILE A 599 -14.19 -7.88 -9.70
CA ILE A 599 -12.88 -7.35 -9.31
C ILE A 599 -12.00 -8.45 -8.73
N THR A 600 -10.71 -8.41 -9.04
CA THR A 600 -9.70 -9.37 -8.55
C THR A 600 -9.08 -8.98 -7.21
N GLU A 601 -9.27 -7.75 -6.76
CA GLU A 601 -8.70 -7.21 -5.53
C GLU A 601 -9.63 -6.16 -4.91
N PHE A 602 -9.61 -6.03 -3.59
CA PHE A 602 -10.33 -5.00 -2.86
C PHE A 602 -9.36 -3.89 -2.46
N THR A 603 -9.64 -2.66 -2.87
CA THR A 603 -8.99 -1.48 -2.31
C THR A 603 -9.71 -1.15 -1.00
N PHE A 604 -9.17 -1.56 0.15
CA PHE A 604 -9.68 -1.09 1.45
C PHE A 604 -9.37 0.40 1.60
N ALA A 605 -10.34 1.19 2.04
CA ALA A 605 -10.30 2.64 1.88
C ALA A 605 -10.11 3.41 3.19
N THR A 606 -10.14 2.78 4.37
CA THR A 606 -9.85 3.49 5.64
C THR A 606 -9.16 2.65 6.72
N GLN A 607 -8.55 3.33 7.68
CA GLN A 607 -7.97 2.79 8.92
C GLN A 607 -8.98 2.27 9.95
N LEU A 608 -10.26 2.60 9.78
CA LEU A 608 -11.34 2.13 10.63
C LEU A 608 -11.90 0.77 10.16
N ASP A 609 -11.53 0.34 8.96
CA ASP A 609 -11.90 -0.97 8.44
C ASP A 609 -11.10 -2.07 9.16
N ASP A 610 -11.80 -3.07 9.68
CA ASP A 610 -11.18 -4.25 10.25
C ASP A 610 -11.84 -5.52 9.72
N ASN A 611 -11.02 -6.50 9.36
CA ASN A 611 -11.47 -7.81 8.95
C ASN A 611 -11.14 -8.82 10.04
N PHE A 612 -12.12 -9.13 10.89
CA PHE A 612 -11.88 -10.04 12.01
C PHE A 612 -11.50 -11.46 11.60
N ASP A 613 -11.74 -11.86 10.34
CA ASP A 613 -11.42 -13.19 9.84
C ASP A 613 -9.91 -13.46 9.77
N VAL A 614 -9.08 -12.42 9.70
CA VAL A 614 -7.62 -12.54 9.60
C VAL A 614 -6.95 -12.91 10.91
N TYR A 615 -7.59 -12.67 12.06
CA TYR A 615 -7.03 -13.01 13.36
C TYR A 615 -7.16 -14.51 13.61
N GLU A 616 -6.07 -15.17 14.00
CA GLU A 616 -6.11 -16.59 14.36
C GLU A 616 -6.77 -16.80 15.73
N ASN A 617 -6.62 -15.83 16.64
CA ASN A 617 -7.06 -15.95 18.02
C ASN A 617 -7.26 -14.58 18.71
N SER A 618 -7.79 -14.61 19.93
CA SER A 618 -8.07 -13.39 20.70
C SER A 618 -6.82 -12.58 21.09
N ASN A 619 -5.63 -13.18 21.14
CA ASN A 619 -4.42 -12.42 21.45
C ASN A 619 -4.01 -11.52 20.29
N GLU A 620 -4.13 -11.99 19.05
CA GLU A 620 -3.83 -11.20 17.85
C GLU A 620 -4.82 -10.06 17.66
N LEU A 621 -6.11 -10.31 17.89
CA LEU A 621 -7.13 -9.26 17.93
C LEU A 621 -6.73 -8.14 18.91
N LEU A 622 -6.26 -8.51 20.11
CA LEU A 622 -5.86 -7.56 21.15
C LEU A 622 -4.51 -6.88 20.89
N LEU A 623 -3.68 -7.39 19.97
CA LEU A 623 -2.47 -6.69 19.54
C LEU A 623 -2.80 -5.46 18.68
N LYS A 624 -3.86 -5.53 17.86
CA LYS A 624 -4.37 -4.37 17.10
C LYS A 624 -5.24 -3.46 17.97
N TRP A 625 -6.14 -4.02 18.77
CA TRP A 625 -7.05 -3.26 19.64
C TRP A 625 -6.47 -3.02 21.05
N ASP A 626 -5.26 -2.44 21.09
CA ASP A 626 -4.41 -2.36 22.28
C ASP A 626 -4.81 -1.24 23.28
N LYS A 627 -5.74 -0.35 22.92
CA LYS A 627 -6.19 0.79 23.74
C LYS A 627 -7.37 0.42 24.63
N GLY A 628 -7.15 -0.58 25.47
CA GLY A 628 -8.12 -1.10 26.42
C GLY A 628 -7.87 -2.58 26.73
N PRO A 629 -8.80 -3.26 27.42
CA PRO A 629 -10.05 -2.74 27.95
C PRO A 629 -9.88 -1.77 29.14
N TRP A 630 -10.58 -0.63 29.11
CA TRP A 630 -10.69 0.31 30.25
C TRP A 630 -12.12 0.39 30.76
N TRP A 631 -12.29 0.67 32.05
CA TRP A 631 -13.61 0.84 32.67
C TRP A 631 -13.63 1.98 33.69
N TRP A 632 -14.79 2.61 33.88
CA TRP A 632 -14.99 3.63 34.91
C TRP A 632 -16.45 3.69 35.41
N ASN A 633 -16.66 4.39 36.52
CA ASN A 633 -17.97 4.69 37.09
C ASN A 633 -17.93 6.02 37.88
N ASP A 634 -19.10 6.55 38.20
CA ASP A 634 -19.31 7.85 38.85
C ASP A 634 -19.52 7.74 40.38
N ASN A 635 -19.08 6.64 41.02
CA ASN A 635 -19.27 6.47 42.46
C ASN A 635 -18.32 7.40 43.24
N ALA A 636 -18.87 8.23 44.14
CA ALA A 636 -18.12 9.25 44.86
C ALA A 636 -17.15 8.70 45.94
N ASP A 637 -17.25 7.42 46.30
CA ASP A 637 -16.57 6.84 47.46
C ASP A 637 -15.84 5.51 47.15
N GLY A 638 -14.57 5.61 46.74
CA GLY A 638 -13.43 4.84 47.26
C GLY A 638 -13.34 3.30 47.28
N GLU A 639 -14.38 2.51 47.01
CA GLU A 639 -14.27 1.03 46.92
C GLU A 639 -14.87 0.52 45.60
N PRO A 640 -14.15 -0.29 44.81
CA PRO A 640 -14.55 -0.60 43.45
C PRO A 640 -15.72 -1.60 43.47
N PRO A 641 -16.88 -1.28 42.85
CA PRO A 641 -17.77 -2.36 42.46
C PRO A 641 -17.01 -3.31 41.54
N THR A 642 -17.11 -4.63 41.74
CA THR A 642 -16.50 -5.60 40.81
C THR A 642 -17.19 -5.47 39.46
N MET A 643 -16.52 -4.80 38.53
CA MET A 643 -16.85 -4.75 37.11
C MET A 643 -15.89 -5.70 36.39
N ASN A 644 -16.38 -6.46 35.41
CA ASN A 644 -15.53 -7.31 34.58
C ASN A 644 -15.79 -7.02 33.11
N MET A 645 -14.72 -6.99 32.32
CA MET A 645 -14.75 -6.91 30.87
C MET A 645 -13.89 -8.03 30.29
N SER A 646 -14.38 -8.66 29.23
CA SER A 646 -13.57 -9.55 28.38
C SER A 646 -13.87 -9.27 26.91
N VAL A 647 -12.80 -9.19 26.12
CA VAL A 647 -12.86 -9.04 24.67
C VAL A 647 -12.28 -10.30 24.07
N ASN A 648 -13.03 -10.98 23.20
CA ASN A 648 -12.59 -12.22 22.58
C ASN A 648 -12.93 -12.20 21.10
N LEU A 649 -12.13 -12.92 20.32
CA LEU A 649 -12.48 -13.29 18.96
C LEU A 649 -13.55 -14.38 19.01
N ASP A 650 -14.76 -14.01 18.60
CA ASP A 650 -15.86 -14.93 18.36
C ASP A 650 -15.71 -15.49 16.94
N VAL A 651 -15.70 -16.81 16.77
CA VAL A 651 -15.30 -17.43 15.50
C VAL A 651 -16.43 -17.60 14.51
N ASP A 652 -17.67 -17.43 14.97
CA ASP A 652 -18.91 -17.55 14.19
C ASP A 652 -19.97 -16.50 14.58
N GLY A 653 -19.57 -15.49 15.36
CA GLY A 653 -20.45 -14.43 15.87
C GLY A 653 -20.72 -13.27 14.91
N GLY A 654 -20.00 -13.20 13.79
CA GLY A 654 -20.06 -12.16 12.77
C GLY A 654 -21.15 -12.35 11.72
N VAL A 655 -21.10 -11.52 10.68
CA VAL A 655 -21.98 -11.60 9.52
C VAL A 655 -21.84 -12.99 8.89
N ASN A 656 -22.93 -13.72 8.73
CA ASN A 656 -22.96 -15.01 8.04
C ASN A 656 -22.04 -16.09 8.61
N GLY A 657 -21.78 -16.02 9.92
CA GLY A 657 -20.89 -16.95 10.60
C GLY A 657 -19.40 -16.63 10.42
N SER A 658 -19.07 -15.42 9.96
CA SER A 658 -17.70 -14.89 10.02
C SER A 658 -17.26 -14.64 11.46
N LYS A 659 -15.96 -14.34 11.64
CA LYS A 659 -15.43 -13.96 12.95
C LYS A 659 -15.88 -12.55 13.33
N ALA A 660 -15.99 -12.29 14.62
CA ALA A 660 -16.31 -10.97 15.17
C ALA A 660 -15.58 -10.70 16.49
N MET A 661 -15.44 -9.43 16.84
CA MET A 661 -15.08 -9.06 18.21
C MET A 661 -16.30 -9.20 19.13
N SER A 662 -16.20 -10.08 20.12
CA SER A 662 -17.17 -10.16 21.23
C SER A 662 -16.71 -9.31 22.41
N ILE A 663 -17.58 -8.45 22.91
CA ILE A 663 -17.34 -7.63 24.11
C ILE A 663 -18.34 -8.05 25.18
N ASN A 664 -17.84 -8.67 26.25
CA ASN A 664 -18.65 -9.04 27.40
C ASN A 664 -18.37 -8.09 28.56
N TYR A 665 -19.43 -7.51 29.12
CA TYR A 665 -19.35 -6.51 30.18
C TYR A 665 -20.34 -6.80 31.30
N SER A 666 -19.87 -6.76 32.56
CA SER A 666 -20.71 -7.00 33.74
C SER A 666 -20.36 -6.08 34.90
N TYR A 667 -21.35 -5.71 35.70
CA TYR A 667 -21.23 -4.86 36.86
C TYR A 667 -22.26 -5.24 37.94
N ASN A 668 -21.96 -4.93 39.21
CA ASN A 668 -22.88 -5.20 40.32
C ASN A 668 -24.03 -4.19 40.37
N SER A 669 -25.13 -4.55 41.03
CA SER A 669 -26.24 -3.63 41.31
C SER A 669 -25.76 -2.42 42.13
N GLY A 670 -26.25 -1.22 41.77
CA GLY A 670 -25.99 0.04 42.49
C GLY A 670 -24.79 0.85 42.00
N VAL A 671 -24.14 0.44 40.90
CA VAL A 671 -23.07 1.23 40.27
C VAL A 671 -23.65 2.37 39.45
N LYS A 672 -23.16 3.59 39.68
CA LYS A 672 -23.59 4.77 38.93
C LYS A 672 -22.72 4.95 37.68
N GLY A 673 -23.35 5.02 36.50
CA GLY A 673 -22.69 5.31 35.23
C GLY A 673 -21.57 4.34 34.83
N PRO A 674 -21.75 3.01 34.91
CA PRO A 674 -20.70 2.05 34.57
C PRO A 674 -20.42 2.07 33.05
N GLN A 675 -19.16 2.26 32.62
CA GLN A 675 -18.77 2.26 31.20
C GLN A 675 -17.53 1.38 30.93
N CYS A 676 -17.42 0.84 29.72
CA CYS A 676 -16.27 0.06 29.26
C CYS A 676 -15.85 0.47 27.82
N ILE A 677 -14.54 0.47 27.54
CA ILE A 677 -13.99 0.90 26.24
C ILE A 677 -12.82 0.00 25.84
N ILE A 678 -12.78 -0.34 24.56
CA ILE A 678 -11.60 -0.80 23.84
C ILE A 678 -11.41 0.13 22.63
N GLY A 679 -10.18 0.28 22.16
CA GLY A 679 -9.89 1.07 20.98
C GLY A 679 -8.65 0.57 20.26
N HIS A 680 -8.49 1.05 19.04
CA HIS A 680 -7.30 0.93 18.23
C HIS A 680 -6.72 2.33 18.06
N GLU A 681 -5.40 2.50 18.21
CA GLU A 681 -4.74 3.76 17.83
C GLU A 681 -3.83 3.47 16.64
N PRO A 682 -4.31 3.71 15.40
CA PRO A 682 -3.47 3.55 14.22
C PRO A 682 -2.25 4.48 14.31
N ALA A 683 -1.16 4.07 13.65
CA ALA A 683 -0.01 4.94 13.44
C ALA A 683 -0.47 6.23 12.73
N LEU A 684 0.20 7.36 12.97
CA LEU A 684 -0.14 8.67 12.40
C LEU A 684 -0.26 8.64 10.86
N GLU A 685 0.51 7.80 10.20
CA GLU A 685 0.53 7.56 8.75
C GLU A 685 -0.66 6.73 8.24
N ASN A 686 -1.29 5.94 9.11
CA ASN A 686 -2.47 5.13 8.80
C ASN A 686 -3.73 5.90 9.17
N ARG A 687 -3.78 7.22 9.00
CA ARG A 687 -5.00 8.01 9.18
C ARG A 687 -5.52 8.36 7.81
N THR A 688 -6.73 7.93 7.51
CA THR A 688 -7.36 8.21 6.24
C THR A 688 -8.19 9.48 6.38
N ASP A 689 -8.09 10.34 5.36
CA ASP A 689 -9.00 11.45 5.14
C ASP A 689 -10.42 10.88 4.95
N MET A 690 -11.30 11.20 5.90
CA MET A 690 -12.69 10.77 5.90
C MET A 690 -13.63 11.88 5.37
N THR A 691 -13.11 12.93 4.74
CA THR A 691 -13.91 14.08 4.27
C THR A 691 -14.99 13.68 3.27
N ASP A 692 -14.71 12.69 2.43
CA ASP A 692 -15.66 12.17 1.44
C ASP A 692 -16.67 11.17 2.04
N TYR A 693 -16.55 10.84 3.33
CA TYR A 693 -17.43 9.89 4.01
C TYR A 693 -18.48 10.61 4.84
N LYS A 694 -19.69 10.05 4.87
CA LYS A 694 -20.83 10.60 5.62
C LYS A 694 -20.91 10.11 7.07
N GLY A 695 -20.31 8.96 7.37
CA GLY A 695 -20.41 8.37 8.69
C GLY A 695 -19.72 7.00 8.77
N ILE A 696 -19.91 6.34 9.90
CA ILE A 696 -19.34 5.01 10.19
C ILE A 696 -20.46 3.98 10.23
N LYS A 697 -20.30 2.88 9.48
CA LYS A 697 -21.25 1.76 9.45
C LYS A 697 -20.63 0.55 10.13
N ILE A 698 -21.26 0.05 11.20
CA ILE A 698 -20.76 -1.11 11.96
C ILE A 698 -21.81 -2.20 11.99
N TRP A 699 -21.45 -3.44 11.67
CA TRP A 699 -22.31 -4.58 11.96
C TRP A 699 -22.19 -4.98 13.43
N MET A 700 -23.32 -5.08 14.13
CA MET A 700 -23.36 -5.45 15.54
C MET A 700 -24.45 -6.49 15.81
N LYS A 701 -24.17 -7.40 16.75
CA LYS A 701 -25.13 -8.40 17.22
C LYS A 701 -25.25 -8.37 18.74
N LYS A 702 -26.49 -8.28 19.23
CA LYS A 702 -26.78 -8.32 20.67
C LYS A 702 -26.80 -9.76 21.15
N LEU A 703 -25.83 -10.13 21.98
CA LEU A 703 -25.74 -11.49 22.56
C LEU A 703 -26.73 -11.71 23.71
N SER A 704 -26.55 -11.03 24.84
CA SER A 704 -27.45 -11.12 26.00
C SER A 704 -27.37 -9.87 26.87
N VAL A 705 -28.51 -9.37 27.33
CA VAL A 705 -28.61 -8.19 28.20
C VAL A 705 -29.48 -8.53 29.42
N THR A 706 -29.00 -8.17 30.61
CA THR A 706 -29.75 -8.27 31.86
C THR A 706 -29.57 -7.01 32.68
N GLY A 707 -30.65 -6.49 33.28
CA GLY A 707 -30.60 -5.26 34.07
C GLY A 707 -30.99 -4.03 33.24
N ASP A 708 -30.26 -2.93 33.42
CA ASP A 708 -30.51 -1.68 32.72
C ASP A 708 -30.10 -1.77 31.23
N GLU A 709 -30.79 -1.04 30.36
CA GLU A 709 -30.51 -1.01 28.92
C GLU A 709 -29.12 -0.41 28.64
N PRO A 710 -28.21 -1.15 27.97
CA PRO A 710 -26.89 -0.66 27.63
C PRO A 710 -26.90 0.17 26.35
N TYR A 711 -25.88 1.00 26.20
CA TYR A 711 -25.64 1.80 25.00
C TYR A 711 -24.31 1.40 24.38
N PHE A 712 -24.21 1.51 23.06
CA PHE A 712 -22.95 1.44 22.34
C PHE A 712 -22.50 2.86 21.98
N THR A 713 -21.21 3.14 22.18
CA THR A 713 -20.64 4.47 21.93
C THR A 713 -19.39 4.32 21.07
N ILE A 714 -19.37 4.99 19.92
CA ILE A 714 -18.14 5.24 19.17
C ILE A 714 -17.51 6.52 19.71
N ARG A 715 -16.18 6.51 19.85
CA ARG A 715 -15.41 7.71 20.15
C ARG A 715 -14.40 7.90 19.06
N LEU A 716 -14.45 9.07 18.46
CA LEU A 716 -13.44 9.52 17.52
C LEU A 716 -12.61 10.61 18.15
N LEU A 717 -11.33 10.59 17.84
CA LEU A 717 -10.48 11.74 18.09
C LEU A 717 -9.94 12.27 16.78
N GLU A 718 -10.00 13.59 16.63
CA GLU A 718 -9.27 14.32 15.59
C GLU A 718 -8.11 15.10 16.23
N ASP A 719 -7.06 15.35 15.45
CA ASP A 719 -5.89 16.13 15.90
C ASP A 719 -5.48 17.20 14.88
N PRO A 720 -6.32 18.24 14.66
CA PRO A 720 -5.97 19.31 13.75
C PRO A 720 -4.81 20.14 14.33
N ALA A 721 -3.57 19.78 13.99
CA ALA A 721 -2.34 20.50 14.28
C ALA A 721 -2.32 21.29 15.61
N GLY A 722 -2.73 20.66 16.73
CA GLY A 722 -2.57 21.23 18.08
C GLY A 722 -3.80 21.40 18.97
N GLY A 723 -4.95 20.78 18.67
CA GLY A 723 -6.10 20.72 19.58
C GLY A 723 -6.89 19.43 19.45
N GLU A 724 -6.71 18.47 20.37
CA GLU A 724 -7.44 17.19 20.36
C GLU A 724 -8.95 17.40 20.60
N GLU A 725 -9.74 17.54 19.55
CA GLU A 725 -11.20 17.50 19.66
C GLU A 725 -11.66 16.03 19.76
N LYS A 726 -12.67 15.81 20.59
CA LYS A 726 -13.15 14.45 20.90
C LYS A 726 -14.63 14.39 20.65
N TRP A 727 -14.98 13.43 19.80
CA TRP A 727 -16.31 13.22 19.30
C TRP A 727 -16.83 11.91 19.85
N LEU A 728 -18.10 11.90 20.24
CA LEU A 728 -18.79 10.67 20.59
C LEU A 728 -20.11 10.61 19.87
N ALA A 729 -20.47 9.42 19.43
CA ALA A 729 -21.80 9.10 18.97
C ALA A 729 -22.30 7.89 19.75
N THR A 730 -23.55 7.94 20.22
CA THR A 730 -24.10 6.91 21.11
C THR A 730 -25.46 6.45 20.61
N LYS A 731 -25.64 5.14 20.50
CA LYS A 731 -26.92 4.52 20.16
C LYS A 731 -27.32 3.46 21.18
N SER A 732 -28.63 3.26 21.33
CA SER A 732 -29.17 2.28 22.25
C SER A 732 -28.99 0.87 21.70
N LEU A 733 -28.55 -0.09 22.51
CA LEU A 733 -28.46 -1.49 22.05
C LEU A 733 -29.86 -2.14 21.89
N SER A 734 -30.91 -1.46 22.30
CA SER A 734 -32.29 -1.84 21.97
C SER A 734 -32.57 -1.78 20.48
N GLU A 735 -31.85 -0.95 19.73
CA GLU A 735 -31.95 -0.78 18.27
C GLU A 735 -31.26 -1.93 17.53
N VAL A 736 -30.45 -2.75 18.22
CA VAL A 736 -29.75 -3.91 17.65
C VAL A 736 -30.52 -5.20 17.98
N GLY A 737 -30.93 -5.92 16.94
CA GLY A 737 -31.63 -7.20 17.03
C GLY A 737 -30.75 -8.35 17.56
N SER A 738 -31.38 -9.46 17.98
CA SER A 738 -30.67 -10.69 18.39
C SER A 738 -29.97 -11.40 17.23
N GLU A 739 -30.43 -11.17 16.00
CA GLU A 739 -29.84 -11.71 14.78
C GLU A 739 -28.66 -10.87 14.26
N GLY A 740 -28.48 -9.66 14.80
CA GLY A 740 -27.48 -8.69 14.36
C GLY A 740 -27.94 -7.83 13.18
N GLY A 741 -27.26 -6.70 12.97
CA GLY A 741 -27.60 -5.72 11.95
C GLY A 741 -26.57 -4.59 11.88
N TYR A 742 -26.63 -3.83 10.79
CA TYR A 742 -25.78 -2.65 10.64
C TYR A 742 -26.34 -1.46 11.41
N VAL A 743 -25.44 -0.75 12.09
CA VAL A 743 -25.72 0.50 12.77
C VAL A 743 -24.84 1.57 12.14
N TYR A 744 -25.49 2.64 11.69
CA TYR A 744 -24.84 3.75 11.01
C TYR A 744 -24.75 4.96 11.93
N PHE A 745 -23.57 5.57 12.00
CA PHE A 745 -23.28 6.76 12.81
C PHE A 745 -22.90 7.90 11.86
N ASP A 746 -23.81 8.84 11.67
CA ASP A 746 -23.58 9.99 10.80
C ASP A 746 -22.62 11.00 11.46
N PHE A 747 -21.60 11.46 10.73
CA PHE A 747 -20.60 12.38 11.27
C PHE A 747 -21.16 13.75 11.64
N ASP A 748 -22.19 14.23 10.94
CA ASP A 748 -22.80 15.54 11.18
C ASP A 748 -23.95 15.46 12.18
N ASP A 749 -24.74 14.39 12.13
CA ASP A 749 -25.97 14.29 12.92
C ASP A 749 -25.78 13.54 14.25
N ASP A 750 -24.94 12.50 14.30
CA ASP A 750 -24.83 11.63 15.49
C ASP A 750 -23.64 12.01 16.40
N PHE A 751 -22.55 12.56 15.85
CA PHE A 751 -21.36 12.86 16.62
C PHE A 751 -21.44 14.21 17.31
N VAL A 752 -21.26 14.18 18.64
CA VAL A 752 -21.19 15.37 19.48
C VAL A 752 -19.82 15.52 20.12
N GLU A 753 -19.33 16.75 20.09
CA GLU A 753 -18.11 17.14 20.78
C GLU A 753 -18.32 17.05 22.30
N TYR A 754 -17.44 16.37 23.04
CA TYR A 754 -17.69 16.07 24.47
C TYR A 754 -16.60 16.53 25.45
N LYS A 755 -15.50 17.14 25.00
CA LYS A 755 -14.41 17.55 25.91
C LYS A 755 -13.81 18.93 25.62
N THR A 756 -13.78 19.35 24.36
CA THR A 756 -13.17 20.61 23.93
C THR A 756 -14.18 21.76 23.84
N ASN A 757 -15.45 21.47 23.49
CA ASN A 757 -16.53 22.44 23.29
C ASN A 757 -16.11 23.64 22.40
N SER A 758 -15.31 23.37 21.38
CA SER A 758 -14.84 24.32 20.36
C SER A 758 -16.01 24.89 19.54
N GLY A 759 -17.10 24.11 19.39
CA GLY A 759 -18.24 24.45 18.55
C GLY A 759 -17.93 24.42 17.04
N ARG A 760 -16.82 23.78 16.64
CA ARG A 760 -16.47 23.52 15.24
C ARG A 760 -17.21 22.27 14.75
N ALA A 761 -17.24 22.07 13.44
CA ALA A 761 -17.64 20.78 12.87
C ALA A 761 -16.45 19.82 12.94
N MET A 762 -16.71 18.51 12.99
CA MET A 762 -15.67 17.49 12.97
C MET A 762 -14.78 17.66 11.74
N ASP A 763 -13.47 17.80 11.97
CA ASP A 763 -12.43 17.78 10.95
C ASP A 763 -12.10 16.32 10.59
N ARG A 764 -12.68 15.88 9.48
CA ARG A 764 -12.56 14.50 9.00
C ARG A 764 -11.25 14.23 8.27
N THR A 765 -10.42 15.25 8.03
CA THR A 765 -9.15 15.09 7.33
C THR A 765 -8.09 14.35 8.15
N ASP A 766 -8.28 14.24 9.48
CA ASP A 766 -7.30 13.65 10.39
C ASP A 766 -7.93 12.93 11.60
N ILE A 767 -8.77 11.90 11.31
CA ILE A 767 -9.35 11.04 12.35
C ILE A 767 -8.30 10.03 12.84
N LYS A 768 -7.94 10.14 14.13
CA LYS A 768 -6.82 9.45 14.78
C LYS A 768 -7.14 8.09 15.37
N ARG A 769 -8.36 7.89 15.91
CA ARG A 769 -8.80 6.66 16.59
C ARG A 769 -10.29 6.67 16.83
#